data_AF-J3M9K2-F1
#
_entry.id   AF-J3M9K2-F1
#
_cell.length_a   1.000
_cell.length_b   1.000
_cell.length_c   1.000
_cell.angle_alpha   90.00
_cell.angle_beta   90.00
_cell.angle_gamma   90.00
#
_symmetry.space_group_name_H-M   'P 1'
#
loop_
_entity.id
_entity.type
_entity.pdbx_description
1 polymer ?
#
loop_
_entity_poly.entity_id
_entity_poly.type
_entity_poly.pdbx_seq_one_letter_code
_entity_poly.pdbx_strand_id
1 'polypeptide(L)'
;MKTGRDVAVACLLEAEEFGFSTTPLITLGCIMMRKCHTNTCPACIATQDPVLRAKFAGKPEHVINYFFMLAEEVREIMAQLGFRTVNEMVGRSDMLEVDPEVLKGNEKLENINLSRLLKPAAESSPGAVQYCVEKQDHGLDMALDNKLIASSRVALQNGVRVFIETPVRNINRAVGTMLSHEVTKRYHIHGLPSDTIHIKLNGSAGQSFGAFLCPGITLELEGDSNDYVGKGLSGGKIVVYPPRNSRFNPQDNIVIGNVALYGATKGEAFFNGMAAERFCVRNSGARAVVEGIGDHGCEYMTGGIAVILGKTGRNFAAGMSGSIAYVYDVDGKFRSRCNYELVDLYDVVEEDDIITLRMMIQQHRLHTKSDLARYMLSNFDNLLLKFVKVFPRDYKRVLDKLKAEKAAEEAKQKLEATKAPNGISVKTEEGSGAGCPLGNKIPEFNELVHQNRWREALDRLLETNNFPEFTGRVCPAPCEERELLGLAAADQLNKMVHFLTVFERADRIGGLMMYGVPNMKTDKVGIVQGRVDLMTKEGVKFVVNAHVGSDPLYSIEQLRSDNDAVILACGATKPRHGCTNLVNLELLPEPPIKRARDNPWPQWPKIFRVDYGHQEAASKGRGISVKTAEEAKQKLPIEATKAPNSNSVKTQVEFAHCGRLVMLAKRFVLDVVTFVFFETLNFAHRVGIVGK
;
A
#
# COMPACT_ATOMS: atom_id res chain seq x y z
N MET A 1 -4.76 -26.26 0.73
CA MET A 1 -5.58 -27.08 1.64
C MET A 1 -6.75 -26.25 2.16
N LYS A 2 -7.93 -26.85 2.25
CA LYS A 2 -9.20 -26.27 2.69
C LYS A 2 -9.99 -27.22 3.61
N THR A 3 -9.90 -28.51 3.35
CA THR A 3 -10.67 -29.59 4.00
C THR A 3 -9.73 -30.58 4.70
N GLY A 4 -10.27 -31.41 5.58
CA GLY A 4 -9.57 -32.54 6.18
C GLY A 4 -9.10 -33.56 5.13
N ARG A 5 -9.85 -33.79 4.05
CA ARG A 5 -9.39 -34.61 2.92
C ARG A 5 -8.12 -34.04 2.26
N ASP A 6 -7.99 -32.72 2.11
CA ASP A 6 -6.74 -32.12 1.59
C ASP A 6 -5.55 -32.42 2.52
N VAL A 7 -5.78 -32.43 3.85
CA VAL A 7 -4.75 -32.71 4.87
C VAL A 7 -4.39 -34.20 4.90
N ALA A 8 -5.38 -35.09 4.90
CA ALA A 8 -5.17 -36.53 4.88
C ALA A 8 -4.38 -36.94 3.62
N VAL A 9 -4.78 -36.46 2.43
CA VAL A 9 -4.03 -36.73 1.19
C VAL A 9 -2.60 -36.17 1.25
N ALA A 10 -2.40 -34.97 1.81
CA ALA A 10 -1.05 -34.44 1.98
C ALA A 10 -0.21 -35.28 2.97
N CYS A 11 -0.81 -35.79 4.04
CA CYS A 11 -0.15 -36.64 5.04
C CYS A 11 0.27 -38.00 4.46
N LEU A 12 -0.65 -38.66 3.73
CA LEU A 12 -0.37 -39.90 2.99
C LEU A 12 0.75 -39.69 1.94
N LEU A 13 0.93 -38.45 1.46
CA LEU A 13 2.04 -38.00 0.60
C LEU A 13 3.18 -37.31 1.38
N GLU A 14 3.51 -37.86 2.57
CA GLU A 14 4.69 -37.54 3.39
C GLU A 14 4.71 -36.17 4.10
N ALA A 15 3.62 -35.38 4.08
CA ALA A 15 3.57 -34.10 4.80
C ALA A 15 3.28 -34.26 6.31
N GLU A 16 4.18 -33.74 7.15
CA GLU A 16 4.03 -33.73 8.62
C GLU A 16 3.45 -32.42 9.18
N GLU A 17 3.63 -31.29 8.48
CA GLU A 17 3.06 -29.98 8.85
C GLU A 17 2.19 -29.39 7.73
N PHE A 18 1.11 -28.70 8.12
CA PHE A 18 0.07 -28.26 7.18
C PHE A 18 -0.13 -26.73 7.21
N GLY A 19 0.41 -26.04 6.20
CA GLY A 19 0.29 -24.58 6.07
C GLY A 19 -1.05 -24.10 5.50
N PHE A 20 -1.73 -23.19 6.22
CA PHE A 20 -2.97 -22.55 5.79
C PHE A 20 -2.84 -21.03 5.71
N SER A 21 -3.44 -20.43 4.68
CA SER A 21 -3.46 -18.98 4.49
C SER A 21 -4.86 -18.49 4.12
N THR A 22 -5.34 -18.80 2.90
CA THR A 22 -6.63 -18.28 2.40
C THR A 22 -7.84 -18.68 3.24
N THR A 23 -7.91 -19.94 3.71
CA THR A 23 -9.11 -20.45 4.40
C THR A 23 -9.32 -19.81 5.79
N PRO A 24 -8.29 -19.67 6.66
CA PRO A 24 -8.38 -18.82 7.85
C PRO A 24 -8.83 -17.38 7.53
N LEU A 25 -8.32 -16.75 6.46
CA LEU A 25 -8.77 -15.41 6.07
C LEU A 25 -10.26 -15.38 5.65
N ILE A 26 -10.78 -16.44 5.03
CA ILE A 26 -12.22 -16.59 4.73
C ILE A 26 -13.04 -16.67 6.03
N THR A 27 -12.58 -17.41 7.05
CA THR A 27 -13.28 -17.49 8.36
C THR A 27 -13.27 -16.16 9.13
N LEU A 28 -12.27 -15.32 8.87
CA LEU A 28 -12.20 -13.93 9.34
C LEU A 28 -13.02 -12.95 8.47
N GLY A 29 -13.73 -13.42 7.45
CA GLY A 29 -14.66 -12.64 6.62
C GLY A 29 -14.22 -12.34 5.19
N CYS A 30 -13.14 -12.96 4.67
CA CYS A 30 -12.66 -12.69 3.30
C CYS A 30 -13.64 -13.22 2.23
N ILE A 31 -14.44 -12.33 1.65
CA ILE A 31 -15.35 -12.60 0.51
C ILE A 31 -14.64 -12.79 -0.85
N MET A 32 -13.34 -13.14 -0.85
CA MET A 32 -12.53 -13.46 -2.04
C MET A 32 -12.55 -12.43 -3.20
N MET A 33 -12.82 -11.14 -2.90
CA MET A 33 -12.91 -10.06 -3.91
C MET A 33 -11.58 -9.73 -4.65
N ARG A 34 -10.45 -10.34 -4.26
CA ARG A 34 -9.09 -10.17 -4.83
C ARG A 34 -8.51 -8.74 -4.87
N LYS A 35 -9.20 -7.73 -4.32
CA LYS A 35 -8.76 -6.34 -4.15
C LYS A 35 -7.78 -6.11 -2.98
N CYS A 36 -6.92 -7.09 -2.68
CA CYS A 36 -5.94 -7.00 -1.60
C CYS A 36 -4.82 -5.98 -1.89
N HIS A 37 -4.48 -5.82 -3.18
CA HIS A 37 -3.40 -4.92 -3.64
C HIS A 37 -3.83 -3.46 -3.78
N THR A 38 -5.14 -3.15 -3.77
CA THR A 38 -5.68 -1.80 -3.95
C THR A 38 -5.87 -1.03 -2.64
N ASN A 39 -5.43 -1.59 -1.50
CA ASN A 39 -5.68 -1.08 -0.14
C ASN A 39 -7.17 -0.93 0.24
N THR A 40 -8.11 -1.43 -0.57
CA THR A 40 -9.56 -1.21 -0.44
C THR A 40 -10.32 -2.53 -0.22
N CYS A 41 -9.79 -3.38 0.65
CA CYS A 41 -10.42 -4.65 1.02
C CYS A 41 -11.78 -4.41 1.72
N PRO A 42 -12.92 -4.88 1.19
CA PRO A 42 -14.23 -4.64 1.79
C PRO A 42 -14.42 -5.42 3.10
N ALA A 43 -13.81 -6.61 3.21
CA ALA A 43 -13.73 -7.39 4.44
C ALA A 43 -12.74 -6.80 5.46
N CYS A 44 -12.07 -5.69 5.13
CA CYS A 44 -11.17 -4.93 6.01
C CYS A 44 -9.93 -5.70 6.53
N ILE A 45 -9.65 -6.88 5.96
CA ILE A 45 -8.48 -7.73 6.24
C ILE A 45 -7.21 -7.19 5.59
N ALA A 46 -7.22 -7.04 4.26
CA ALA A 46 -6.05 -6.71 3.46
C ALA A 46 -6.02 -5.20 3.14
N THR A 47 -5.87 -4.37 4.18
CA THR A 47 -5.81 -2.91 4.07
C THR A 47 -5.06 -2.29 5.25
N GLN A 48 -4.36 -1.19 4.98
CA GLN A 48 -3.73 -0.31 5.96
C GLN A 48 -4.55 0.96 6.23
N ASP A 49 -5.65 1.18 5.50
CA ASP A 49 -6.56 2.30 5.74
C ASP A 49 -7.22 2.16 7.14
N PRO A 50 -7.14 3.18 8.02
CA PRO A 50 -7.64 3.06 9.38
C PRO A 50 -9.18 3.02 9.46
N VAL A 51 -9.89 3.67 8.52
CA VAL A 51 -11.36 3.71 8.47
C VAL A 51 -11.94 2.39 7.96
N LEU A 52 -11.19 1.68 7.09
CA LEU A 52 -11.50 0.30 6.74
C LEU A 52 -11.12 -0.65 7.89
N ARG A 53 -9.87 -0.62 8.39
CA ARG A 53 -9.41 -1.49 9.49
C ARG A 53 -10.32 -1.47 10.72
N ALA A 54 -10.88 -0.32 11.07
CA ALA A 54 -11.83 -0.18 12.18
C ALA A 54 -13.16 -0.96 11.99
N LYS A 55 -13.45 -1.45 10.78
CA LYS A 55 -14.64 -2.25 10.42
C LYS A 55 -14.34 -3.74 10.30
N PHE A 56 -13.12 -4.19 10.62
CA PHE A 56 -12.78 -5.61 10.63
C PHE A 56 -13.54 -6.34 11.75
N ALA A 57 -14.37 -7.32 11.37
CA ALA A 57 -15.26 -8.05 12.28
C ALA A 57 -14.85 -9.51 12.53
N GLY A 58 -13.74 -9.97 11.95
CA GLY A 58 -13.24 -11.33 12.17
C GLY A 58 -12.65 -11.49 13.57
N LYS A 59 -12.90 -12.65 14.20
CA LYS A 59 -12.45 -12.94 15.57
C LYS A 59 -11.60 -14.21 15.64
N PRO A 60 -10.72 -14.37 16.65
CA PRO A 60 -9.90 -15.57 16.83
C PRO A 60 -10.72 -16.86 16.88
N GLU A 61 -11.90 -16.83 17.49
CA GLU A 61 -12.78 -18.00 17.66
C GLU A 61 -13.23 -18.56 16.30
N HIS A 62 -13.34 -17.74 15.25
CA HIS A 62 -13.72 -18.21 13.92
C HIS A 62 -12.64 -19.11 13.31
N VAL A 63 -11.36 -18.75 13.54
CA VAL A 63 -10.19 -19.52 13.08
C VAL A 63 -10.01 -20.79 13.92
N ILE A 64 -10.20 -20.68 15.24
CA ILE A 64 -10.17 -21.81 16.17
C ILE A 64 -11.24 -22.85 15.79
N ASN A 65 -12.49 -22.42 15.60
CA ASN A 65 -13.58 -23.31 15.22
C ASN A 65 -13.34 -23.97 13.84
N TYR A 66 -12.80 -23.24 12.87
CA TYR A 66 -12.39 -23.82 11.59
C TYR A 66 -11.36 -24.93 11.76
N PHE A 67 -10.31 -24.71 12.55
CA PHE A 67 -9.30 -25.76 12.79
C PHE A 67 -9.83 -26.94 13.60
N PHE A 68 -10.79 -26.75 14.51
CA PHE A 68 -11.47 -27.86 15.18
C PHE A 68 -12.30 -28.72 14.22
N MET A 69 -13.12 -28.09 13.35
CA MET A 69 -13.90 -28.82 12.34
C MET A 69 -13.00 -29.54 11.33
N LEU A 70 -11.95 -28.87 10.86
CA LEU A 70 -10.93 -29.44 9.98
C LEU A 70 -10.25 -30.67 10.62
N ALA A 71 -9.88 -30.57 11.89
CA ALA A 71 -9.24 -31.66 12.62
C ALA A 71 -10.20 -32.82 12.93
N GLU A 72 -11.52 -32.58 13.02
CA GLU A 72 -12.52 -33.65 13.10
C GLU A 72 -12.62 -34.40 11.77
N GLU A 73 -12.74 -33.69 10.64
CA GLU A 73 -12.76 -34.32 9.30
C GLU A 73 -11.49 -35.17 9.06
N VAL A 74 -10.32 -34.71 9.53
CA VAL A 74 -9.07 -35.52 9.51
C VAL A 74 -9.19 -36.76 10.40
N ARG A 75 -9.72 -36.65 11.63
CA ARG A 75 -9.93 -37.81 12.53
C ARG A 75 -10.91 -38.83 11.95
N GLU A 76 -11.99 -38.37 11.33
CA GLU A 76 -12.97 -39.22 10.66
C GLU A 76 -12.32 -40.02 9.51
N ILE A 77 -11.51 -39.36 8.67
CA ILE A 77 -10.78 -40.01 7.58
C ILE A 77 -9.70 -40.96 8.13
N MET A 78 -8.95 -40.57 9.15
CA MET A 78 -7.98 -41.45 9.83
C MET A 78 -8.66 -42.72 10.36
N ALA A 79 -9.81 -42.58 11.04
CA ALA A 79 -10.57 -43.71 11.57
C ALA A 79 -11.12 -44.63 10.47
N GLN A 80 -11.57 -44.07 9.33
CA GLN A 80 -12.00 -44.84 8.15
C GLN A 80 -10.84 -45.64 7.52
N LEU A 81 -9.63 -45.08 7.51
CA LEU A 81 -8.41 -45.73 7.00
C LEU A 81 -7.70 -46.62 8.05
N GLY A 82 -8.21 -46.67 9.30
CA GLY A 82 -7.67 -47.50 10.38
C GLY A 82 -6.52 -46.88 11.19
N PHE A 83 -6.18 -45.61 10.96
CA PHE A 83 -5.10 -44.90 11.65
C PHE A 83 -5.53 -44.31 13.00
N ARG A 84 -4.68 -44.42 14.02
CA ARG A 84 -4.90 -43.90 15.38
C ARG A 84 -4.08 -42.65 15.68
N THR A 85 -2.92 -42.50 15.05
CA THR A 85 -2.05 -41.31 15.17
C THR A 85 -1.65 -40.80 13.79
N VAL A 86 -1.28 -39.51 13.70
CA VAL A 86 -0.86 -38.92 12.42
C VAL A 86 0.39 -39.62 11.88
N ASN A 87 1.37 -39.94 12.74
CA ASN A 87 2.60 -40.64 12.37
C ASN A 87 2.39 -42.05 11.78
N GLU A 88 1.27 -42.72 12.06
CA GLU A 88 0.91 -43.98 11.39
C GLU A 88 0.43 -43.77 9.94
N MET A 89 -0.07 -42.56 9.63
CA MET A 89 -0.60 -42.15 8.33
C MET A 89 0.43 -41.43 7.44
N VAL A 90 1.48 -40.82 8.02
CA VAL A 90 2.52 -40.10 7.25
C VAL A 90 3.19 -41.06 6.25
N GLY A 91 3.17 -40.68 4.97
CA GLY A 91 3.83 -41.41 3.89
C GLY A 91 3.16 -42.71 3.45
N ARG A 92 1.95 -43.01 3.95
CA ARG A 92 1.16 -44.19 3.55
C ARG A 92 0.46 -43.99 2.19
N SER A 93 1.23 -43.67 1.17
CA SER A 93 0.77 -43.48 -0.21
C SER A 93 0.21 -44.75 -0.84
N ASP A 94 0.47 -45.92 -0.25
CA ASP A 94 -0.20 -47.20 -0.55
C ASP A 94 -1.71 -47.19 -0.23
N MET A 95 -2.19 -46.25 0.58
CA MET A 95 -3.62 -46.04 0.87
C MET A 95 -4.29 -45.05 -0.13
N LEU A 96 -3.61 -44.70 -1.23
CA LEU A 96 -4.11 -43.82 -2.28
C LEU A 96 -4.06 -44.51 -3.64
N GLU A 97 -5.21 -44.63 -4.29
CA GLU A 97 -5.34 -45.10 -5.68
C GLU A 97 -5.89 -44.01 -6.62
N VAL A 98 -5.78 -44.25 -7.93
CA VAL A 98 -6.36 -43.36 -8.96
C VAL A 98 -7.74 -43.87 -9.32
N ASP A 99 -8.77 -43.03 -9.14
CA ASP A 99 -10.15 -43.33 -9.53
C ASP A 99 -10.23 -43.63 -11.05
N PRO A 100 -10.59 -44.87 -11.45
CA PRO A 100 -10.60 -45.27 -12.85
C PRO A 100 -11.81 -44.71 -13.62
N GLU A 101 -12.91 -44.36 -12.95
CA GLU A 101 -14.09 -43.79 -13.60
C GLU A 101 -13.87 -42.31 -13.94
N VAL A 102 -13.12 -41.58 -13.09
CA VAL A 102 -12.68 -40.22 -13.39
C VAL A 102 -11.78 -40.18 -14.63
N LEU A 103 -10.89 -41.18 -14.83
CA LEU A 103 -10.08 -41.30 -16.03
C LEU A 103 -10.93 -41.63 -17.28
N LYS A 104 -11.80 -42.64 -17.19
CA LYS A 104 -12.69 -43.05 -18.30
C LYS A 104 -13.63 -41.92 -18.75
N GLY A 105 -14.11 -41.11 -17.82
CA GLY A 105 -15.05 -40.01 -18.09
C GLY A 105 -14.44 -38.77 -18.76
N ASN A 106 -13.12 -38.74 -19.03
CA ASN A 106 -12.46 -37.53 -19.53
C ASN A 106 -11.18 -37.83 -20.31
N GLU A 107 -11.28 -37.87 -21.64
CA GLU A 107 -10.20 -38.05 -22.64
C GLU A 107 -8.94 -37.19 -22.35
N LYS A 108 -9.10 -36.01 -21.73
CA LYS A 108 -7.96 -35.12 -21.41
C LYS A 108 -7.08 -35.65 -20.27
N LEU A 109 -7.49 -36.71 -19.57
CA LEU A 109 -6.76 -37.31 -18.46
C LEU A 109 -5.99 -38.59 -18.85
N GLU A 110 -6.15 -39.10 -20.08
CA GLU A 110 -5.52 -40.34 -20.56
C GLU A 110 -4.00 -40.41 -20.34
N ASN A 111 -3.33 -39.26 -20.38
CA ASN A 111 -1.88 -39.14 -20.25
C ASN A 111 -1.41 -38.83 -18.81
N ILE A 112 -2.31 -38.82 -17.83
CA ILE A 112 -1.97 -38.58 -16.41
C ILE A 112 -1.54 -39.89 -15.75
N ASN A 113 -0.25 -39.97 -15.40
CA ASN A 113 0.33 -41.10 -14.70
C ASN A 113 0.86 -40.67 -13.31
N LEU A 114 0.12 -41.02 -12.25
CA LEU A 114 0.47 -40.69 -10.86
C LEU A 114 1.35 -41.74 -10.16
N SER A 115 1.78 -42.81 -10.83
CA SER A 115 2.57 -43.90 -10.21
C SER A 115 3.84 -43.43 -9.49
N ARG A 116 4.48 -42.34 -9.96
CA ARG A 116 5.66 -41.74 -9.30
C ARG A 116 5.34 -40.97 -8.02
N LEU A 117 4.10 -40.55 -7.83
CA LEU A 117 3.61 -39.86 -6.62
C LEU A 117 3.02 -40.85 -5.62
N LEU A 118 2.41 -41.93 -6.10
CA LEU A 118 1.77 -42.97 -5.29
C LEU A 118 2.72 -44.10 -4.86
N LYS A 119 3.99 -44.10 -5.31
CA LYS A 119 4.95 -45.13 -4.91
C LYS A 119 5.40 -44.91 -3.45
N PRO A 120 5.23 -45.88 -2.54
CA PRO A 120 5.71 -45.74 -1.16
C PRO A 120 7.23 -45.60 -1.07
N ALA A 121 7.72 -44.71 -0.20
CA ALA A 121 9.16 -44.61 0.10
C ALA A 121 9.72 -45.93 0.65
N ALA A 122 8.93 -46.70 1.40
CA ALA A 122 9.31 -48.02 1.93
C ALA A 122 9.67 -49.05 0.83
N GLU A 123 9.09 -48.95 -0.37
CA GLU A 123 9.49 -49.79 -1.53
C GLU A 123 10.80 -49.31 -2.19
N SER A 124 11.16 -48.05 -1.97
CA SER A 124 12.36 -47.44 -2.58
C SER A 124 13.57 -47.53 -1.66
N SER A 125 13.34 -47.53 -0.34
CA SER A 125 14.33 -47.67 0.72
C SER A 125 13.77 -48.55 1.86
N PRO A 126 13.84 -49.89 1.75
CA PRO A 126 13.32 -50.78 2.78
C PRO A 126 13.94 -50.52 4.15
N GLY A 127 13.10 -50.28 5.16
CA GLY A 127 13.53 -49.93 6.52
C GLY A 127 13.78 -48.44 6.78
N ALA A 128 13.59 -47.56 5.79
CA ALA A 128 13.53 -46.12 6.05
C ALA A 128 12.27 -45.75 6.85
N VAL A 129 12.40 -44.80 7.78
CA VAL A 129 11.26 -44.27 8.55
C VAL A 129 10.53 -43.22 7.71
N GLN A 130 9.20 -43.26 7.71
CA GLN A 130 8.36 -42.41 6.85
C GLN A 130 8.02 -41.03 7.44
N TYR A 131 8.46 -40.73 8.67
CA TYR A 131 8.25 -39.47 9.37
C TYR A 131 9.52 -39.04 10.12
N CYS A 132 9.60 -37.77 10.52
CA CYS A 132 10.78 -37.19 11.13
C CYS A 132 11.07 -37.77 12.53
N VAL A 133 12.18 -38.51 12.63
CA VAL A 133 12.70 -39.08 13.89
C VAL A 133 14.01 -38.43 14.37
N GLU A 134 14.68 -37.64 13.52
CA GLU A 134 15.96 -36.99 13.83
C GLU A 134 15.83 -35.47 13.76
N LYS A 135 16.41 -34.77 14.74
CA LYS A 135 16.51 -33.30 14.72
C LYS A 135 17.78 -32.88 14.01
N GLN A 136 17.70 -31.80 13.23
CA GLN A 136 18.86 -31.23 12.56
C GLN A 136 19.89 -30.70 13.58
N ASP A 137 21.10 -31.26 13.56
CA ASP A 137 22.26 -30.61 14.18
C ASP A 137 22.80 -29.50 13.26
N HIS A 138 23.21 -28.40 13.87
CA HIS A 138 23.80 -27.23 13.23
C HIS A 138 25.28 -27.02 13.63
N GLY A 139 25.84 -27.86 14.53
CA GLY A 139 27.22 -27.80 14.99
C GLY A 139 27.54 -26.57 15.86
N LEU A 140 26.52 -26.00 16.54
CA LEU A 140 26.64 -24.72 17.26
C LEU A 140 27.63 -24.76 18.44
N ASP A 141 27.88 -25.94 19.03
CA ASP A 141 28.87 -26.10 20.10
C ASP A 141 30.30 -25.76 19.66
N MET A 142 30.58 -25.91 18.36
CA MET A 142 31.87 -25.59 17.75
C MET A 142 32.00 -24.11 17.34
N ALA A 143 30.99 -23.27 17.58
CA ALA A 143 31.03 -21.85 17.26
C ALA A 143 32.05 -21.08 18.12
N LEU A 144 32.74 -20.11 17.49
CA LEU A 144 33.71 -19.25 18.19
C LEU A 144 33.03 -18.44 19.32
N ASP A 145 31.77 -18.04 19.11
CA ASP A 145 30.97 -17.28 20.08
C ASP A 145 30.84 -17.96 21.44
N ASN A 146 30.89 -19.29 21.54
CA ASN A 146 30.82 -19.96 22.85
C ASN A 146 32.00 -19.54 23.76
N LYS A 147 33.16 -19.24 23.16
CA LYS A 147 34.31 -18.66 23.87
C LYS A 147 34.10 -17.16 24.14
N LEU A 148 33.53 -16.42 23.18
CA LEU A 148 33.28 -14.98 23.33
C LEU A 148 32.25 -14.69 24.43
N ILE A 149 31.17 -15.48 24.52
CA ILE A 149 30.14 -15.44 25.56
C ILE A 149 30.75 -15.78 26.92
N ALA A 150 31.59 -16.82 27.00
CA ALA A 150 32.28 -17.18 28.24
C ALA A 150 33.19 -16.06 28.76
N SER A 151 34.00 -15.45 27.88
CA SER A 151 34.85 -14.30 28.23
C SER A 151 34.07 -13.02 28.53
N SER A 152 32.90 -12.83 27.90
CA SER A 152 32.03 -11.66 28.11
C SER A 152 31.11 -11.77 29.33
N ARG A 153 31.21 -12.83 30.14
CA ARG A 153 30.28 -13.13 31.24
C ARG A 153 30.06 -11.95 32.20
N VAL A 154 31.12 -11.22 32.56
CA VAL A 154 31.02 -10.08 33.49
C VAL A 154 30.29 -8.89 32.86
N ALA A 155 30.47 -8.66 31.55
CA ALA A 155 29.71 -7.66 30.80
C ALA A 155 28.23 -8.04 30.67
N LEU A 156 27.95 -9.32 30.39
CA LEU A 156 26.60 -9.89 30.26
C LEU A 156 25.82 -9.94 31.58
N GLN A 157 26.48 -9.84 32.73
CA GLN A 157 25.86 -9.83 34.06
C GLN A 157 25.76 -8.41 34.62
N ASN A 158 26.86 -7.65 34.57
CA ASN A 158 27.05 -6.42 35.34
C ASN A 158 27.24 -5.15 34.47
N GLY A 159 27.20 -5.26 33.14
CA GLY A 159 27.45 -4.14 32.22
C GLY A 159 28.88 -3.60 32.22
N VAL A 160 29.81 -4.28 32.89
CA VAL A 160 31.23 -3.92 33.00
C VAL A 160 31.92 -4.00 31.63
N ARG A 161 32.79 -3.04 31.33
CA ARG A 161 33.57 -3.04 30.07
C ARG A 161 34.56 -4.20 30.03
N VAL A 162 34.57 -4.95 28.92
CA VAL A 162 35.46 -6.09 28.67
C VAL A 162 36.10 -5.94 27.29
N PHE A 163 37.43 -6.12 27.24
CA PHE A 163 38.20 -6.24 26.00
C PHE A 163 38.67 -7.69 25.82
N ILE A 164 38.58 -8.21 24.60
CA ILE A 164 38.99 -9.58 24.23
C ILE A 164 39.82 -9.49 22.96
N GLU A 165 40.98 -10.16 22.92
CA GLU A 165 41.74 -10.36 21.68
C GLU A 165 41.87 -11.86 21.36
N THR A 166 41.59 -12.26 20.11
CA THR A 166 41.58 -13.68 19.68
C THR A 166 41.93 -13.82 18.19
N PRO A 167 42.55 -14.92 17.73
CA PRO A 167 42.61 -15.24 16.31
C PRO A 167 41.23 -15.59 15.74
N VAL A 168 41.06 -15.41 14.43
CA VAL A 168 39.89 -15.86 13.64
C VAL A 168 40.35 -16.53 12.34
N ARG A 169 39.54 -17.45 11.80
CA ARG A 169 39.75 -18.12 10.51
C ARG A 169 38.45 -18.13 9.70
N ASN A 170 38.55 -18.32 8.38
CA ASN A 170 37.41 -18.32 7.45
C ASN A 170 36.31 -19.38 7.78
N ILE A 171 36.66 -20.46 8.48
CA ILE A 171 35.70 -21.43 9.02
C ILE A 171 34.82 -20.88 10.17
N ASN A 172 35.27 -19.81 10.84
CA ASN A 172 34.52 -19.12 11.89
C ASN A 172 33.50 -18.17 11.24
N ARG A 173 32.33 -18.72 10.92
CA ARG A 173 31.17 -18.00 10.37
C ARG A 173 30.33 -17.38 11.49
N ALA A 174 29.54 -16.36 11.17
CA ALA A 174 28.57 -15.71 12.07
C ALA A 174 29.13 -15.19 13.41
N VAL A 175 30.41 -14.81 13.44
CA VAL A 175 31.09 -14.40 14.68
C VAL A 175 30.44 -13.16 15.27
N GLY A 176 30.10 -13.23 16.56
CA GLY A 176 29.40 -12.20 17.33
C GLY A 176 27.88 -12.32 17.32
N THR A 177 27.28 -13.20 16.50
CA THR A 177 25.81 -13.32 16.40
C THR A 177 25.18 -13.99 17.63
N MET A 178 25.79 -15.03 18.19
CA MET A 178 25.27 -15.69 19.40
C MET A 178 25.56 -14.84 20.66
N LEU A 179 26.68 -14.11 20.67
CA LEU A 179 26.94 -13.09 21.68
C LEU A 179 25.90 -11.95 21.64
N SER A 180 25.53 -11.49 20.43
CA SER A 180 24.46 -10.51 20.22
C SER A 180 23.11 -11.02 20.70
N HIS A 181 22.80 -12.30 20.48
CA HIS A 181 21.62 -12.95 21.07
C HIS A 181 21.65 -12.89 22.60
N GLU A 182 22.76 -13.28 23.24
CA GLU A 182 22.88 -13.27 24.70
C GLU A 182 22.79 -11.86 25.32
N VAL A 183 23.28 -10.81 24.64
CA VAL A 183 23.02 -9.42 25.05
C VAL A 183 21.54 -9.05 24.87
N THR A 184 20.98 -9.27 23.68
CA THR A 184 19.59 -8.90 23.33
C THR A 184 18.55 -9.63 24.21
N LYS A 185 18.86 -10.86 24.64
CA LYS A 185 18.04 -11.68 25.55
C LYS A 185 17.97 -11.14 26.97
N ARG A 186 18.94 -10.33 27.40
CA ARG A 186 19.00 -9.71 28.74
C ARG A 186 18.62 -8.24 28.75
N TYR A 187 19.01 -7.49 27.71
CA TYR A 187 18.89 -6.03 27.63
C TYR A 187 17.92 -5.55 26.53
N HIS A 188 17.29 -6.48 25.82
CA HIS A 188 16.32 -6.23 24.75
C HIS A 188 16.85 -5.23 23.72
N ILE A 189 15.99 -4.34 23.19
CA ILE A 189 16.34 -3.37 22.14
C ILE A 189 17.32 -2.28 22.60
N HIS A 190 17.53 -2.11 23.92
CA HIS A 190 18.47 -1.13 24.45
C HIS A 190 19.92 -1.61 24.36
N GLY A 191 20.16 -2.93 24.44
CA GLY A 191 21.49 -3.51 24.44
C GLY A 191 22.36 -3.02 25.60
N LEU A 192 23.68 -3.02 25.40
CA LEU A 192 24.64 -2.47 26.36
C LEU A 192 25.12 -1.06 25.95
N PRO A 193 25.69 -0.27 26.88
CA PRO A 193 26.38 0.98 26.54
C PRO A 193 27.47 0.79 25.48
N SER A 194 27.78 1.83 24.71
CA SER A 194 28.76 1.74 23.62
C SER A 194 30.12 1.24 24.10
N ASP A 195 30.68 0.30 23.34
CA ASP A 195 31.99 -0.30 23.57
C ASP A 195 32.10 -0.96 24.97
N THR A 196 31.01 -1.56 25.46
CA THR A 196 31.03 -2.41 26.67
C THR A 196 31.61 -3.79 26.41
N ILE A 197 31.42 -4.37 25.22
CA ILE A 197 32.14 -5.57 24.81
C ILE A 197 32.91 -5.26 23.53
N HIS A 198 34.23 -5.11 23.63
CA HIS A 198 35.12 -4.84 22.49
C HIS A 198 35.97 -6.09 22.21
N ILE A 199 35.79 -6.67 21.03
CA ILE A 199 36.50 -7.88 20.60
C ILE A 199 37.38 -7.53 19.42
N LYS A 200 38.70 -7.61 19.60
CA LYS A 200 39.68 -7.56 18.51
C LYS A 200 39.95 -8.97 18.01
N LEU A 201 39.80 -9.15 16.70
CA LEU A 201 40.08 -10.40 16.00
C LEU A 201 41.23 -10.20 15.02
N ASN A 202 42.08 -11.21 14.88
CA ASN A 202 43.23 -11.18 13.99
C ASN A 202 43.17 -12.34 13.00
N GLY A 203 43.30 -12.07 11.70
CA GLY A 203 43.20 -13.05 10.61
C GLY A 203 41.92 -12.90 9.77
N SER A 204 41.65 -13.87 8.90
CA SER A 204 40.55 -13.83 7.94
C SER A 204 39.23 -14.31 8.56
N ALA A 205 38.19 -13.48 8.60
CA ALA A 205 36.88 -13.85 9.16
C ALA A 205 35.99 -14.58 8.14
N GLY A 206 35.18 -15.51 8.65
CA GLY A 206 34.21 -16.26 7.86
C GLY A 206 32.95 -15.49 7.49
N GLN A 207 32.12 -16.14 6.69
CA GLN A 207 30.82 -15.65 6.22
C GLN A 207 29.95 -15.07 7.35
N SER A 208 29.29 -13.94 7.10
CA SER A 208 28.39 -13.27 8.06
C SER A 208 29.05 -12.75 9.35
N PHE A 209 30.31 -12.32 9.31
CA PHE A 209 30.99 -11.65 10.43
C PHE A 209 30.17 -10.46 10.97
N GLY A 210 29.88 -10.44 12.27
CA GLY A 210 29.09 -9.39 12.91
C GLY A 210 27.62 -9.33 12.48
N ALA A 211 27.04 -10.43 11.98
CA ALA A 211 25.62 -10.45 11.64
C ALA A 211 24.73 -10.24 12.89
N PHE A 212 23.68 -9.43 12.73
CA PHE A 212 22.72 -9.06 13.77
C PHE A 212 23.34 -8.45 15.05
N LEU A 213 24.52 -7.82 14.96
CA LEU A 213 25.21 -7.24 16.13
C LEU A 213 24.40 -6.09 16.77
N CYS A 214 24.07 -6.22 18.05
CA CYS A 214 23.25 -5.31 18.84
C CYS A 214 24.07 -4.17 19.49
N PRO A 215 23.41 -3.16 20.12
CA PRO A 215 24.11 -2.07 20.80
C PRO A 215 25.08 -2.56 21.89
N GLY A 216 26.23 -1.90 21.97
CA GLY A 216 27.25 -2.10 23.00
C GLY A 216 28.30 -3.17 22.71
N ILE A 217 28.16 -3.92 21.61
CA ILE A 217 29.23 -4.79 21.11
C ILE A 217 29.98 -4.08 19.96
N THR A 218 31.31 -4.07 20.05
CA THR A 218 32.24 -3.59 19.02
C THR A 218 33.12 -4.74 18.56
N LEU A 219 33.00 -5.12 17.29
CA LEU A 219 33.90 -6.08 16.65
C LEU A 219 34.94 -5.33 15.81
N GLU A 220 36.22 -5.55 16.13
CA GLU A 220 37.36 -5.01 15.41
C GLU A 220 38.13 -6.17 14.76
N LEU A 221 38.48 -6.05 13.48
CA LEU A 221 39.13 -7.11 12.71
C LEU A 221 40.38 -6.57 12.01
N GLU A 222 41.54 -7.02 12.46
CA GLU A 222 42.83 -6.80 11.81
C GLU A 222 43.11 -7.99 10.86
N GLY A 223 42.75 -7.81 9.59
CA GLY A 223 42.62 -8.89 8.62
C GLY A 223 41.66 -8.55 7.47
N ASP A 224 40.94 -9.57 7.00
CA ASP A 224 39.95 -9.54 5.92
C ASP A 224 38.68 -10.30 6.33
N SER A 225 37.58 -10.16 5.59
CA SER A 225 36.37 -10.95 5.81
C SER A 225 35.68 -11.39 4.53
N ASN A 226 35.05 -12.56 4.59
CA ASN A 226 34.15 -13.09 3.55
C ASN A 226 32.82 -12.31 3.51
N ASP A 227 31.86 -12.76 2.69
CA ASP A 227 30.60 -12.05 2.41
C ASP A 227 29.69 -11.86 3.65
N TYR A 228 28.67 -11.01 3.48
CA TYR A 228 27.62 -10.72 4.47
C TYR A 228 28.09 -10.05 5.78
N VAL A 229 29.23 -9.35 5.76
CA VAL A 229 29.73 -8.57 6.93
C VAL A 229 28.66 -7.61 7.41
N GLY A 230 28.28 -7.68 8.70
CA GLY A 230 27.23 -6.85 9.28
C GLY A 230 25.83 -7.06 8.69
N LYS A 231 25.54 -8.24 8.12
CA LYS A 231 24.18 -8.63 7.70
C LYS A 231 23.19 -8.40 8.83
N GLY A 232 22.17 -7.57 8.59
CA GLY A 232 21.19 -7.18 9.61
C GLY A 232 21.76 -6.42 10.79
N LEU A 233 22.85 -5.65 10.63
CA LEU A 233 23.45 -4.85 11.73
C LEU A 233 22.37 -4.06 12.47
N SER A 234 22.35 -4.20 13.80
CA SER A 234 21.22 -3.85 14.67
C SER A 234 21.62 -2.94 15.83
N GLY A 235 22.68 -2.13 15.65
CA GLY A 235 23.15 -1.15 16.63
C GLY A 235 24.59 -1.35 17.12
N GLY A 236 25.21 -2.50 16.83
CA GLY A 236 26.62 -2.74 17.13
C GLY A 236 27.57 -1.95 16.22
N LYS A 237 28.87 -2.04 16.52
CA LYS A 237 29.95 -1.41 15.76
C LYS A 237 30.85 -2.47 15.11
N ILE A 238 31.17 -2.30 13.84
CA ILE A 238 32.09 -3.17 13.09
C ILE A 238 33.23 -2.33 12.52
N VAL A 239 34.46 -2.79 12.71
CA VAL A 239 35.67 -2.18 12.14
C VAL A 239 36.49 -3.28 11.45
N VAL A 240 36.85 -3.09 10.19
CA VAL A 240 37.77 -4.01 9.47
C VAL A 240 38.88 -3.20 8.81
N TYR A 241 40.13 -3.64 9.00
CA TYR A 241 41.31 -3.06 8.36
C TYR A 241 42.38 -4.13 8.13
N PRO A 242 43.18 -4.04 7.04
CA PRO A 242 44.24 -5.00 6.78
C PRO A 242 45.34 -4.94 7.85
N PRO A 243 46.10 -6.04 8.08
CA PRO A 243 47.17 -6.10 9.07
C PRO A 243 48.16 -4.93 8.93
N ARG A 244 48.57 -4.33 10.06
CA ARG A 244 49.36 -3.08 10.08
C ARG A 244 50.73 -3.14 9.40
N ASN A 245 51.22 -4.32 9.06
CA ASN A 245 52.46 -4.58 8.33
C ASN A 245 52.23 -4.86 6.82
N SER A 246 50.99 -4.72 6.33
CA SER A 246 50.61 -4.90 4.93
C SER A 246 51.30 -3.87 4.02
N ARG A 247 51.74 -4.33 2.84
CA ARG A 247 52.49 -3.51 1.85
C ARG A 247 51.67 -3.07 0.64
N PHE A 248 50.40 -3.49 0.56
CA PHE A 248 49.47 -3.10 -0.49
C PHE A 248 48.64 -1.88 -0.07
N ASN A 249 48.10 -1.16 -1.05
CA ASN A 249 47.25 0.01 -0.82
C ASN A 249 45.81 -0.42 -0.52
N PRO A 250 45.23 -0.13 0.67
CA PRO A 250 43.91 -0.64 1.04
C PRO A 250 42.79 -0.24 0.06
N GLN A 251 42.74 1.02 -0.37
CA GLN A 251 41.71 1.56 -1.28
C GLN A 251 41.60 0.82 -2.63
N ASP A 252 42.62 0.05 -3.01
CA ASP A 252 42.72 -0.68 -4.28
C ASP A 252 42.61 -2.22 -4.09
N ASN A 253 42.32 -2.69 -2.87
CA ASN A 253 42.25 -4.11 -2.51
C ASN A 253 40.97 -4.44 -1.72
N ILE A 254 40.41 -5.63 -1.94
CA ILE A 254 39.20 -6.08 -1.25
C ILE A 254 39.55 -6.50 0.19
N VAL A 255 38.84 -5.92 1.17
CA VAL A 255 38.96 -6.24 2.60
C VAL A 255 37.69 -6.88 3.17
N ILE A 256 36.53 -6.69 2.53
CA ILE A 256 35.28 -7.39 2.85
C ILE A 256 34.58 -7.92 1.59
N GLY A 257 33.95 -9.08 1.70
CA GLY A 257 33.18 -9.71 0.63
C GLY A 257 31.88 -8.98 0.24
N ASN A 258 31.05 -9.69 -0.53
CA ASN A 258 29.83 -9.16 -1.14
C ASN A 258 28.70 -8.98 -0.09
N VAL A 259 27.67 -8.22 -0.46
CA VAL A 259 26.39 -8.14 0.26
C VAL A 259 26.56 -7.69 1.73
N ALA A 260 27.61 -6.91 2.00
CA ALA A 260 27.88 -6.33 3.31
C ALA A 260 26.77 -5.34 3.72
N LEU A 261 26.43 -5.33 5.01
CA LEU A 261 25.36 -4.54 5.63
C LEU A 261 23.95 -4.81 5.09
N TYR A 262 23.72 -6.01 4.54
CA TYR A 262 22.42 -6.43 4.01
C TYR A 262 21.27 -6.20 5.00
N GLY A 263 20.32 -5.34 4.65
CA GLY A 263 19.12 -5.11 5.45
C GLY A 263 19.34 -4.40 6.80
N ALA A 264 20.53 -3.84 7.06
CA ALA A 264 20.91 -3.30 8.36
C ALA A 264 20.02 -2.12 8.82
N THR A 265 19.56 -2.11 10.07
CA THR A 265 18.60 -1.12 10.61
C THR A 265 19.16 -0.20 11.69
N LYS A 266 20.37 -0.46 12.21
CA LYS A 266 21.15 0.50 13.02
C LYS A 266 22.60 0.06 13.18
N GLY A 267 23.46 0.93 13.71
CA GLY A 267 24.86 0.62 14.02
C GLY A 267 25.85 1.31 13.07
N GLU A 268 27.13 1.08 13.32
CA GLU A 268 28.23 1.78 12.64
C GLU A 268 29.26 0.80 12.06
N ALA A 269 29.77 1.10 10.87
CA ALA A 269 30.66 0.22 10.13
C ALA A 269 31.80 0.99 9.44
N PHE A 270 33.05 0.59 9.67
CA PHE A 270 34.24 1.28 9.17
C PHE A 270 35.21 0.29 8.51
N PHE A 271 35.41 0.43 7.20
CA PHE A 271 36.12 -0.54 6.37
C PHE A 271 37.29 0.12 5.64
N ASN A 272 38.52 -0.14 6.08
CA ASN A 272 39.74 0.38 5.45
C ASN A 272 40.15 -0.53 4.30
N GLY A 273 39.54 -0.29 3.14
CA GLY A 273 39.74 -1.02 1.91
C GLY A 273 38.45 -1.09 1.08
N MET A 274 38.49 -1.87 0.00
CA MET A 274 37.30 -2.08 -0.84
C MET A 274 36.36 -3.15 -0.26
N ALA A 275 35.06 -2.95 -0.45
CA ALA A 275 34.08 -4.04 -0.45
C ALA A 275 33.93 -4.62 -1.87
N ALA A 276 33.43 -5.85 -1.96
CA ALA A 276 32.99 -6.42 -3.23
C ALA A 276 31.59 -5.88 -3.63
N GLU A 277 30.76 -6.69 -4.30
CA GLU A 277 29.47 -6.24 -4.86
C GLU A 277 28.36 -6.07 -3.81
N ARG A 278 27.31 -5.31 -4.16
CA ARG A 278 26.08 -5.14 -3.37
C ARG A 278 26.30 -4.60 -1.95
N PHE A 279 27.34 -3.79 -1.76
CA PHE A 279 27.59 -3.08 -0.50
C PHE A 279 26.37 -2.22 -0.09
N CYS A 280 25.96 -2.28 1.18
CA CYS A 280 24.77 -1.59 1.72
C CYS A 280 23.43 -1.95 1.05
N VAL A 281 23.32 -3.10 0.37
CA VAL A 281 22.04 -3.53 -0.24
C VAL A 281 20.94 -3.65 0.82
N ARG A 282 19.78 -3.00 0.58
CA ARG A 282 18.68 -2.85 1.54
C ARG A 282 19.06 -2.25 2.91
N ASN A 283 20.20 -1.56 3.05
CA ASN A 283 20.50 -0.83 4.30
C ASN A 283 19.35 0.17 4.58
N SER A 284 18.88 0.12 5.82
CA SER A 284 17.65 0.69 6.34
C SER A 284 17.89 1.58 7.57
N GLY A 285 19.14 1.75 8.01
CA GLY A 285 19.46 2.56 9.20
C GLY A 285 20.91 2.54 9.72
N ALA A 286 21.81 1.72 9.17
CA ALA A 286 23.22 1.72 9.56
C ALA A 286 24.03 2.84 8.89
N ARG A 287 25.08 3.31 9.58
CA ARG A 287 26.07 4.26 9.08
C ARG A 287 27.35 3.52 8.68
N ALA A 288 27.83 3.74 7.46
CA ALA A 288 28.97 3.00 6.91
C ALA A 288 30.00 3.90 6.21
N VAL A 289 31.28 3.57 6.34
CA VAL A 289 32.39 4.16 5.58
C VAL A 289 33.25 3.07 4.97
N VAL A 290 33.58 3.19 3.68
CA VAL A 290 34.37 2.21 2.90
C VAL A 290 35.25 2.92 1.87
N GLU A 291 36.39 2.34 1.48
CA GLU A 291 37.37 2.99 0.58
C GLU A 291 37.22 2.62 -0.90
N GLY A 292 36.26 1.76 -1.22
CA GLY A 292 35.82 1.46 -2.59
C GLY A 292 34.80 0.33 -2.58
N ILE A 293 34.04 0.15 -3.65
CA ILE A 293 33.01 -0.91 -3.75
C ILE A 293 32.90 -1.48 -5.17
N GLY A 294 32.42 -2.71 -5.28
CA GLY A 294 32.02 -3.33 -6.55
C GLY A 294 30.71 -2.77 -7.13
N ASP A 295 30.11 -3.54 -8.05
CA ASP A 295 28.83 -3.20 -8.67
C ASP A 295 27.65 -3.28 -7.67
N HIS A 296 26.51 -2.68 -8.03
CA HIS A 296 25.25 -2.68 -7.25
C HIS A 296 25.34 -2.05 -5.85
N GLY A 297 26.24 -1.08 -5.65
CA GLY A 297 26.35 -0.33 -4.39
C GLY A 297 25.06 0.41 -4.00
N CYS A 298 24.68 0.34 -2.73
CA CYS A 298 23.48 0.98 -2.14
C CYS A 298 22.14 0.60 -2.82
N GLU A 299 22.10 -0.55 -3.50
CA GLU A 299 20.89 -1.10 -4.13
C GLU A 299 19.76 -1.30 -3.10
N TYR A 300 18.54 -0.89 -3.44
CA TYR A 300 17.35 -0.94 -2.56
C TYR A 300 17.51 -0.29 -1.18
N MET A 301 18.48 0.63 -0.98
CA MET A 301 18.73 1.25 0.33
C MET A 301 17.58 2.21 0.73
N THR A 302 16.96 1.95 1.88
CA THR A 302 15.76 2.64 2.39
C THR A 302 16.00 3.46 3.65
N GLY A 303 17.23 3.50 4.17
CA GLY A 303 17.61 4.29 5.34
C GLY A 303 19.10 4.18 5.66
N GLY A 304 19.58 4.97 6.63
CA GLY A 304 20.99 5.02 7.00
C GLY A 304 21.82 5.93 6.08
N ILE A 305 23.15 5.86 6.24
CA ILE A 305 24.11 6.69 5.48
C ILE A 305 25.29 5.83 5.04
N ALA A 306 25.67 5.91 3.76
CA ALA A 306 26.88 5.28 3.23
C ALA A 306 27.86 6.34 2.72
N VAL A 307 29.14 6.24 3.10
CA VAL A 307 30.23 7.10 2.61
C VAL A 307 31.24 6.21 1.88
N ILE A 308 31.48 6.50 0.61
CA ILE A 308 32.43 5.77 -0.25
C ILE A 308 33.58 6.72 -0.60
N LEU A 309 34.79 6.39 -0.15
CA LEU A 309 35.99 7.22 -0.28
C LEU A 309 36.84 6.92 -1.53
N GLY A 310 36.36 6.04 -2.40
CA GLY A 310 37.07 5.65 -3.62
C GLY A 310 36.16 5.09 -4.71
N LYS A 311 36.71 4.21 -5.54
CA LYS A 311 36.06 3.70 -6.76
C LYS A 311 34.74 3.00 -6.46
N THR A 312 33.73 3.20 -7.30
CA THR A 312 32.48 2.41 -7.32
C THR A 312 32.39 1.55 -8.56
N GLY A 313 31.67 0.43 -8.47
CA GLY A 313 31.13 -0.26 -9.64
C GLY A 313 29.88 0.40 -10.22
N ARG A 314 29.25 -0.29 -11.17
CA ARG A 314 28.07 0.07 -11.97
C ARG A 314 26.75 -0.12 -11.21
N ASN A 315 25.67 0.43 -11.75
CA ASN A 315 24.29 0.32 -11.25
C ASN A 315 24.13 0.72 -9.78
N PHE A 316 24.90 1.72 -9.34
CA PHE A 316 24.82 2.26 -7.99
C PHE A 316 23.43 2.87 -7.73
N ALA A 317 22.91 2.72 -6.51
CA ALA A 317 21.62 3.26 -6.05
C ALA A 317 20.36 2.76 -6.80
N ALA A 318 20.44 1.66 -7.55
CA ALA A 318 19.26 1.03 -8.15
C ALA A 318 18.21 0.69 -7.08
N GLY A 319 16.99 1.20 -7.20
CA GLY A 319 15.92 1.03 -6.20
C GLY A 319 16.12 1.74 -4.84
N MET A 320 17.17 2.57 -4.68
CA MET A 320 17.41 3.37 -3.47
C MET A 320 16.30 4.41 -3.26
N SER A 321 15.64 4.40 -2.10
CA SER A 321 14.35 5.09 -1.92
C SER A 321 14.15 5.87 -0.61
N GLY A 322 15.05 5.75 0.38
CA GLY A 322 14.87 6.39 1.70
C GLY A 322 16.14 6.79 2.46
N SER A 323 17.27 6.93 1.77
CA SER A 323 18.60 7.07 2.37
C SER A 323 19.44 8.21 1.76
N ILE A 324 20.66 8.39 2.26
CA ILE A 324 21.68 9.27 1.66
C ILE A 324 22.97 8.48 1.46
N ALA A 325 23.65 8.66 0.34
CA ALA A 325 25.03 8.22 0.17
C ALA A 325 25.92 9.39 -0.31
N TYR A 326 27.19 9.37 0.11
CA TYR A 326 28.22 10.31 -0.32
C TYR A 326 29.33 9.54 -1.02
N VAL A 327 29.63 9.88 -2.27
CA VAL A 327 30.65 9.21 -3.08
C VAL A 327 31.71 10.22 -3.50
N TYR A 328 32.97 9.91 -3.22
CA TYR A 328 34.12 10.65 -3.75
C TYR A 328 34.35 10.22 -5.21
N ASP A 329 34.06 11.09 -6.18
CA ASP A 329 34.21 10.77 -7.61
C ASP A 329 35.68 10.87 -8.04
N VAL A 330 36.44 9.81 -7.76
CA VAL A 330 37.89 9.70 -8.00
C VAL A 330 38.27 10.04 -9.44
N ASP A 331 37.49 9.55 -10.41
CA ASP A 331 37.83 9.57 -11.84
C ASP A 331 36.85 10.39 -12.72
N GLY A 332 35.92 11.14 -12.10
CA GLY A 332 34.93 11.96 -12.78
C GLY A 332 33.87 11.16 -13.54
N LYS A 333 33.68 9.89 -13.17
CA LYS A 333 32.83 8.91 -13.89
C LYS A 333 31.76 8.28 -13.01
N PHE A 334 31.62 8.67 -11.74
CA PHE A 334 30.53 8.17 -10.89
C PHE A 334 29.16 8.41 -11.53
N ARG A 335 28.96 9.55 -12.21
CA ARG A 335 27.72 9.87 -12.91
C ARG A 335 27.29 8.83 -13.96
N SER A 336 28.21 8.17 -14.68
CA SER A 336 27.84 7.10 -15.63
C SER A 336 27.70 5.71 -14.99
N ARG A 337 27.98 5.59 -13.69
CA ARG A 337 27.82 4.36 -12.91
C ARG A 337 26.55 4.35 -12.04
N CYS A 338 25.95 5.52 -11.80
CA CYS A 338 24.71 5.65 -11.03
C CYS A 338 23.48 5.26 -11.86
N ASN A 339 22.54 4.56 -11.22
CA ASN A 339 21.19 4.39 -11.73
C ASN A 339 20.34 5.58 -11.27
N TYR A 340 19.61 6.21 -12.19
CA TYR A 340 18.82 7.44 -11.95
C TYR A 340 17.31 7.19 -11.80
N GLU A 341 16.85 5.94 -11.67
CA GLU A 341 15.42 5.58 -11.64
C GLU A 341 14.66 6.24 -10.47
N LEU A 342 15.26 6.28 -9.28
CA LEU A 342 14.67 6.89 -8.07
C LEU A 342 15.50 8.03 -7.46
N VAL A 343 16.78 8.16 -7.81
CA VAL A 343 17.71 9.12 -7.21
C VAL A 343 18.17 10.21 -8.18
N ASP A 344 18.50 11.36 -7.61
CA ASP A 344 19.32 12.39 -8.26
C ASP A 344 20.71 12.45 -7.62
N LEU A 345 21.62 13.14 -8.31
CA LEU A 345 22.96 13.46 -7.82
C LEU A 345 23.07 14.97 -7.56
N TYR A 346 23.51 15.33 -6.36
CA TYR A 346 23.68 16.69 -5.86
C TYR A 346 25.13 16.92 -5.43
N ASP A 347 25.57 18.18 -5.41
CA ASP A 347 26.86 18.57 -4.86
C ASP A 347 26.73 18.78 -3.33
N VAL A 348 27.79 18.53 -2.56
CA VAL A 348 27.74 18.58 -1.07
C VAL A 348 27.90 20.02 -0.57
N VAL A 349 26.81 20.79 -0.62
CA VAL A 349 26.77 22.23 -0.27
C VAL A 349 26.02 22.57 1.02
N GLU A 350 25.14 21.69 1.52
CA GLU A 350 24.37 21.91 2.75
C GLU A 350 25.25 21.68 4.00
N GLU A 351 25.17 22.57 4.99
CA GLU A 351 26.01 22.50 6.20
C GLU A 351 25.83 21.18 6.97
N ASP A 352 24.59 20.70 7.13
CA ASP A 352 24.25 19.39 7.72
C ASP A 352 24.98 18.23 7.03
N ASP A 353 25.05 18.25 5.69
CA ASP A 353 25.69 17.22 4.89
C ASP A 353 27.22 17.28 5.05
N ILE A 354 27.80 18.48 5.00
CA ILE A 354 29.24 18.74 5.15
C ILE A 354 29.72 18.28 6.53
N ILE A 355 29.00 18.65 7.60
CA ILE A 355 29.29 18.21 8.98
C ILE A 355 29.18 16.69 9.09
N THR A 356 28.11 16.09 8.56
CA THR A 356 27.90 14.64 8.60
C THR A 356 29.00 13.87 7.89
N LEU A 357 29.38 14.30 6.68
CA LEU A 357 30.46 13.70 5.90
C LEU A 357 31.80 13.80 6.63
N ARG A 358 32.16 15.01 7.11
CA ARG A 358 33.42 15.25 7.82
C ARG A 358 33.52 14.41 9.10
N MET A 359 32.42 14.32 9.86
CA MET A 359 32.32 13.48 11.05
C MET A 359 32.50 11.98 10.72
N MET A 360 31.86 11.47 9.67
CA MET A 360 31.99 10.06 9.30
C MET A 360 33.42 9.70 8.85
N ILE A 361 34.10 10.58 8.10
CA ILE A 361 35.52 10.38 7.75
C ILE A 361 36.42 10.47 8.99
N GLN A 362 36.10 11.34 9.96
CA GLN A 362 36.82 11.41 11.24
C GLN A 362 36.70 10.11 12.05
N GLN A 363 35.49 9.53 12.14
CA GLN A 363 35.28 8.25 12.84
C GLN A 363 35.97 7.08 12.11
N HIS A 364 35.92 7.05 10.78
CA HIS A 364 36.65 6.08 9.97
C HIS A 364 38.17 6.14 10.24
N ARG A 365 38.76 7.35 10.22
CA ARG A 365 40.17 7.56 10.58
C ARG A 365 40.45 7.18 12.04
N LEU A 366 39.54 7.46 12.98
CA LEU A 366 39.71 7.13 14.40
C LEU A 366 39.79 5.61 14.61
N HIS A 367 38.89 4.86 14.01
CA HIS A 367 38.78 3.41 14.21
C HIS A 367 39.78 2.61 13.37
N THR A 368 39.95 2.91 12.07
CA THR A 368 40.82 2.11 11.18
C THR A 368 42.25 2.62 11.07
N LYS A 369 42.52 3.85 11.51
CA LYS A 369 43.77 4.61 11.30
C LYS A 369 44.09 4.99 9.83
N SER A 370 43.19 4.70 8.88
CA SER A 370 43.33 4.94 7.43
C SER A 370 44.13 6.19 7.04
N ASP A 371 45.12 5.99 6.18
CA ASP A 371 45.93 7.06 5.57
C ASP A 371 45.11 7.90 4.57
N LEU A 372 44.23 7.25 3.79
CA LEU A 372 43.31 7.93 2.87
C LEU A 372 42.38 8.89 3.63
N ALA A 373 41.78 8.41 4.72
CA ALA A 373 40.93 9.23 5.58
C ALA A 373 41.71 10.39 6.24
N ARG A 374 43.01 10.20 6.52
CA ARG A 374 43.89 11.26 7.04
C ARG A 374 44.17 12.32 5.97
N TYR A 375 44.52 11.91 4.75
CA TYR A 375 44.73 12.79 3.59
C TYR A 375 43.47 13.56 3.20
N MET A 376 42.32 12.90 3.22
CA MET A 376 41.03 13.54 2.95
C MET A 376 40.69 14.62 3.98
N LEU A 377 40.97 14.38 5.27
CA LEU A 377 40.69 15.36 6.33
C LEU A 377 41.67 16.54 6.37
N SER A 378 42.90 16.41 5.83
CA SER A 378 43.83 17.53 5.68
C SER A 378 43.61 18.36 4.42
N ASN A 379 42.90 17.83 3.42
CA ASN A 379 42.59 18.51 2.15
C ASN A 379 41.07 18.69 1.95
N PHE A 380 40.29 18.63 3.03
CA PHE A 380 38.84 18.40 2.99
C PHE A 380 38.10 19.39 2.08
N ASP A 381 38.37 20.69 2.23
CA ASP A 381 37.64 21.75 1.54
C ASP A 381 37.91 21.74 0.00
N ASN A 382 39.12 21.33 -0.41
CA ASN A 382 39.48 21.13 -1.81
C ASN A 382 38.85 19.85 -2.41
N LEU A 383 38.65 18.83 -1.59
CA LEU A 383 38.11 17.52 -2.02
C LEU A 383 36.59 17.47 -1.93
N LEU A 384 35.96 18.35 -1.15
CA LEU A 384 34.50 18.47 -1.03
C LEU A 384 33.82 18.67 -2.39
N LEU A 385 34.45 19.45 -3.28
CA LEU A 385 34.02 19.68 -4.67
C LEU A 385 34.01 18.41 -5.56
N LYS A 386 34.56 17.29 -5.08
CA LYS A 386 34.52 15.97 -5.75
C LYS A 386 33.59 14.98 -5.04
N PHE A 387 32.97 15.34 -3.92
CA PHE A 387 31.94 14.51 -3.30
C PHE A 387 30.59 14.76 -3.95
N VAL A 388 29.94 13.66 -4.34
CA VAL A 388 28.59 13.64 -4.88
C VAL A 388 27.64 13.04 -3.85
N LYS A 389 26.59 13.78 -3.51
CA LYS A 389 25.47 13.30 -2.68
C LYS A 389 24.44 12.61 -3.57
N VAL A 390 24.15 11.35 -3.25
CA VAL A 390 23.11 10.53 -3.88
C VAL A 390 21.87 10.57 -2.99
N PHE A 391 20.73 11.00 -3.53
CA PHE A 391 19.54 11.30 -2.71
C PHE A 391 18.24 10.97 -3.48
N PRO A 392 17.35 10.10 -2.95
CA PRO A 392 16.09 9.73 -3.60
C PRO A 392 15.10 10.90 -3.70
N ARG A 393 14.50 11.06 -4.89
CA ARG A 393 13.60 12.18 -5.23
C ARG A 393 12.39 12.28 -4.31
N ASP A 394 11.69 11.17 -4.11
CA ASP A 394 10.50 11.14 -3.25
C ASP A 394 10.84 11.36 -1.78
N TYR A 395 11.96 10.82 -1.30
CA TYR A 395 12.42 10.99 0.08
C TYR A 395 12.82 12.45 0.36
N LYS A 396 13.57 13.07 -0.55
CA LYS A 396 13.86 14.51 -0.51
C LYS A 396 12.58 15.33 -0.44
N ARG A 397 11.61 15.09 -1.34
CA ARG A 397 10.32 15.81 -1.35
C ARG A 397 9.56 15.68 -0.01
N VAL A 398 9.61 14.52 0.63
CA VAL A 398 9.00 14.31 1.97
C VAL A 398 9.76 15.08 3.05
N LEU A 399 11.09 15.04 3.06
CA LEU A 399 11.91 15.79 4.03
C LEU A 399 11.75 17.31 3.87
N ASP A 400 11.73 17.82 2.65
CA ASP A 400 11.54 19.25 2.36
C ASP A 400 10.14 19.72 2.79
N LYS A 401 9.11 18.90 2.60
CA LYS A 401 7.75 19.15 3.13
C LYS A 401 7.73 19.18 4.66
N LEU A 402 8.38 18.22 5.32
CA LEU A 402 8.47 18.18 6.78
C LEU A 402 9.29 19.35 7.36
N LYS A 403 10.33 19.81 6.67
CA LYS A 403 11.07 21.04 7.00
C LYS A 403 10.15 22.27 6.92
N ALA A 404 9.38 22.40 5.83
CA ALA A 404 8.43 23.50 5.66
C ALA A 404 7.29 23.50 6.70
N GLU A 405 6.74 22.32 7.02
CA GLU A 405 5.70 22.17 8.04
C GLU A 405 6.20 22.54 9.44
N LYS A 406 7.41 22.11 9.81
CA LYS A 406 8.05 22.55 11.07
C LYS A 406 8.31 24.05 11.11
N ALA A 407 8.85 24.62 10.04
CA ALA A 407 9.12 26.06 9.96
C ALA A 407 7.84 26.90 10.08
N ALA A 408 6.73 26.44 9.50
CA ALA A 408 5.42 27.08 9.62
C ALA A 408 4.87 27.01 11.06
N GLU A 409 4.97 25.86 11.73
CA GLU A 409 4.50 25.68 13.11
C GLU A 409 5.39 26.46 14.11
N GLU A 410 6.71 26.47 13.94
CA GLU A 410 7.60 27.33 14.72
C GLU A 410 7.30 28.83 14.52
N ALA A 411 7.03 29.26 13.28
CA ALA A 411 6.68 30.64 12.99
C ALA A 411 5.35 31.02 13.65
N LYS A 412 4.36 30.12 13.63
CA LYS A 412 3.08 30.28 14.31
C LYS A 412 3.25 30.36 15.83
N GLN A 413 4.01 29.47 16.45
CA GLN A 413 4.28 29.50 17.88
C GLN A 413 5.01 30.78 18.31
N LYS A 414 5.95 31.29 17.50
CA LYS A 414 6.58 32.61 17.70
C LYS A 414 5.58 33.78 17.55
N LEU A 415 4.57 33.65 16.70
CA LEU A 415 3.49 34.64 16.50
C LEU A 415 2.42 34.60 17.62
N GLU A 416 2.25 33.46 18.27
CA GLU A 416 1.34 33.28 19.41
C GLU A 416 2.02 33.72 20.72
N ALA A 417 3.30 33.37 20.93
CA ALA A 417 4.10 33.80 22.08
C ALA A 417 4.36 35.32 22.13
N THR A 418 4.18 36.05 21.03
CA THR A 418 4.28 37.53 20.98
C THR A 418 2.98 38.26 21.31
N LYS A 419 1.87 37.54 21.58
CA LYS A 419 0.61 38.14 22.04
C LYS A 419 0.53 38.19 23.57
N ALA A 420 0.96 39.31 24.15
CA ALA A 420 0.73 39.61 25.56
C ALA A 420 -0.80 39.74 25.88
N PRO A 421 -1.25 39.38 27.10
CA PRO A 421 -2.66 39.10 27.37
C PRO A 421 -3.51 40.36 27.70
N ASN A 422 -3.72 41.24 26.72
CA ASN A 422 -4.72 42.30 26.82
C ASN A 422 -6.09 41.78 26.34
N GLY A 423 -6.89 41.27 27.29
CA GLY A 423 -8.17 40.63 27.01
C GLY A 423 -9.29 41.61 26.63
N ILE A 424 -9.96 41.36 25.50
CA ILE A 424 -11.29 41.89 25.18
C ILE A 424 -12.13 40.71 24.65
N SER A 425 -13.18 40.34 25.37
CA SER A 425 -14.16 39.34 24.92
C SER A 425 -15.23 40.01 24.06
N VAL A 426 -15.20 39.79 22.75
CA VAL A 426 -16.29 40.21 21.85
C VAL A 426 -17.36 39.11 21.83
N LYS A 427 -18.57 39.44 22.28
CA LYS A 427 -19.76 38.65 21.97
C LYS A 427 -20.24 39.03 20.57
N THR A 428 -20.60 38.06 19.75
CA THR A 428 -21.32 38.26 18.49
C THR A 428 -22.80 37.90 18.69
N GLU A 429 -23.69 38.72 18.14
CA GLU A 429 -25.15 38.49 18.18
C GLU A 429 -25.61 37.63 16.99
N GLU A 430 -26.80 37.04 17.09
CA GLU A 430 -27.32 36.05 16.13
C GLU A 430 -27.86 36.70 14.84
N GLY A 431 -27.66 36.04 13.69
CA GLY A 431 -28.07 36.57 12.38
C GLY A 431 -28.36 35.49 11.33
N SER A 432 -29.61 34.99 11.31
CA SER A 432 -30.27 34.27 10.20
C SER A 432 -29.44 33.21 9.42
N GLY A 433 -29.45 31.96 9.87
CA GLY A 433 -28.92 30.81 9.10
C GLY A 433 -29.84 30.36 7.96
N ALA A 434 -29.28 30.15 6.76
CA ALA A 434 -29.95 29.50 5.61
C ALA A 434 -28.94 29.01 4.56
N GLY A 435 -28.07 28.05 4.91
CA GLY A 435 -27.00 27.55 4.02
C GLY A 435 -27.31 26.28 3.22
N CYS A 436 -28.48 25.66 3.40
CA CYS A 436 -28.82 24.38 2.77
C CYS A 436 -30.26 24.38 2.22
N PRO A 437 -30.49 23.95 0.97
CA PRO A 437 -31.85 23.88 0.39
C PRO A 437 -32.75 22.81 1.02
N LEU A 438 -32.23 21.98 1.93
CA LEU A 438 -33.02 21.04 2.74
C LEU A 438 -33.43 21.61 4.12
N GLY A 439 -33.08 22.87 4.42
CA GLY A 439 -33.35 23.51 5.72
C GLY A 439 -32.30 23.25 6.80
N ASN A 440 -31.25 22.48 6.50
CA ASN A 440 -30.20 22.15 7.47
C ASN A 440 -29.35 23.38 7.86
N LYS A 441 -29.06 23.50 9.16
CA LYS A 441 -28.25 24.58 9.78
C LYS A 441 -26.73 24.43 9.53
N ILE A 442 -26.37 24.30 8.26
CA ILE A 442 -24.99 24.08 7.81
C ILE A 442 -24.04 25.26 8.13
N PRO A 443 -24.45 26.54 8.06
CA PRO A 443 -23.58 27.65 8.49
C PRO A 443 -23.23 27.56 9.98
N GLU A 444 -24.23 27.35 10.84
CA GLU A 444 -24.02 27.24 12.29
C GLU A 444 -23.23 25.97 12.66
N PHE A 445 -23.44 24.87 11.96
CA PHE A 445 -22.60 23.66 12.07
C PHE A 445 -21.13 23.96 11.73
N ASN A 446 -20.87 24.61 10.59
CA ASN A 446 -19.51 24.93 10.16
C ASN A 446 -18.81 25.91 11.10
N GLU A 447 -19.53 26.90 11.65
CA GLU A 447 -18.99 27.84 12.62
C GLU A 447 -18.66 27.14 13.95
N LEU A 448 -19.55 26.28 14.47
CA LEU A 448 -19.28 25.50 15.68
C LEU A 448 -18.14 24.48 15.47
N VAL A 449 -17.99 23.94 14.26
CA VAL A 449 -16.81 23.13 13.86
C VAL A 449 -15.54 23.98 13.84
N HIS A 450 -15.57 25.19 13.27
CA HIS A 450 -14.43 26.11 13.26
C HIS A 450 -14.01 26.52 14.69
N GLN A 451 -14.97 26.69 15.59
CA GLN A 451 -14.77 26.93 17.02
C GLN A 451 -14.39 25.66 17.83
N ASN A 452 -14.19 24.50 17.20
CA ASN A 452 -13.90 23.22 17.85
C ASN A 452 -15.00 22.70 18.81
N ARG A 453 -16.23 23.20 18.71
CA ARG A 453 -17.39 22.87 19.56
C ARG A 453 -18.25 21.75 18.96
N TRP A 454 -17.58 20.64 18.63
CA TRP A 454 -18.10 19.53 17.82
C TRP A 454 -19.43 18.92 18.29
N ARG A 455 -19.70 18.90 19.61
CA ARG A 455 -20.94 18.30 20.14
C ARG A 455 -22.14 19.22 19.93
N GLU A 456 -21.98 20.51 20.20
CA GLU A 456 -22.99 21.54 19.90
C GLU A 456 -23.20 21.68 18.38
N ALA A 457 -22.15 21.50 17.57
CA ALA A 457 -22.26 21.43 16.12
C ALA A 457 -23.15 20.24 15.69
N LEU A 458 -22.88 19.06 16.24
CA LEU A 458 -23.68 17.85 15.96
C LEU A 458 -25.14 18.03 16.39
N ASP A 459 -25.40 18.60 17.57
CA ASP A 459 -26.76 18.84 18.05
C ASP A 459 -27.49 19.89 17.17
N ARG A 460 -26.81 20.96 16.74
CA ARG A 460 -27.34 21.94 15.76
C ARG A 460 -27.63 21.33 14.38
N LEU A 461 -26.84 20.35 13.96
CA LEU A 461 -27.10 19.61 12.72
C LEU A 461 -28.34 18.70 12.89
N LEU A 462 -28.43 17.97 14.01
CA LEU A 462 -29.53 17.05 14.31
C LEU A 462 -30.87 17.73 14.58
N GLU A 463 -30.89 19.00 15.01
CA GLU A 463 -32.11 19.83 15.09
C GLU A 463 -32.85 20.00 13.76
N THR A 464 -32.18 19.76 12.63
CA THR A 464 -32.77 19.93 11.28
C THR A 464 -32.58 18.72 10.37
N ASN A 465 -31.54 17.90 10.60
CA ASN A 465 -31.24 16.71 9.83
C ASN A 465 -31.39 15.43 10.67
N ASN A 466 -32.24 14.49 10.23
CA ASN A 466 -32.55 13.28 10.99
C ASN A 466 -31.74 12.01 10.62
N PHE A 467 -30.91 12.00 9.56
CA PHE A 467 -29.97 10.89 9.27
C PHE A 467 -28.65 11.37 8.59
N PRO A 468 -27.54 10.60 8.62
CA PRO A 468 -26.20 11.13 8.30
C PRO A 468 -25.66 10.69 6.93
N GLU A 469 -25.67 11.59 5.94
CA GLU A 469 -24.96 11.40 4.65
C GLU A 469 -24.30 12.70 4.16
N PHE A 470 -22.96 12.77 4.19
CA PHE A 470 -22.10 13.32 3.10
C PHE A 470 -20.60 13.18 3.44
N THR A 471 -19.73 13.32 2.42
CA THR A 471 -18.23 13.27 2.38
C THR A 471 -17.57 12.01 1.82
N GLY A 472 -18.36 10.99 1.42
CA GLY A 472 -17.96 10.09 0.32
C GLY A 472 -18.17 10.77 -1.04
N ARG A 473 -17.66 10.17 -2.14
CA ARG A 473 -18.03 10.54 -3.52
C ARG A 473 -19.42 10.03 -3.92
N VAL A 474 -20.38 10.17 -3.01
CA VAL A 474 -21.78 9.79 -3.19
C VAL A 474 -22.61 10.95 -2.70
N CYS A 475 -23.15 11.72 -3.64
CA CYS A 475 -24.44 12.36 -3.40
C CYS A 475 -25.49 11.25 -3.53
N PRO A 476 -26.45 11.11 -2.60
CA PRO A 476 -27.56 10.17 -2.76
C PRO A 476 -28.54 10.57 -3.88
N ALA A 477 -28.30 11.71 -4.55
CA ALA A 477 -28.96 12.05 -5.81
C ALA A 477 -28.76 10.90 -6.81
N PRO A 478 -29.83 10.19 -7.22
CA PRO A 478 -29.71 8.87 -7.85
C PRO A 478 -29.43 8.96 -9.35
N CYS A 479 -28.49 9.80 -9.77
CA CYS A 479 -28.29 10.18 -11.18
C CYS A 479 -27.13 9.48 -11.89
N GLU A 480 -26.12 8.94 -11.21
CA GLU A 480 -24.93 8.36 -11.89
C GLU A 480 -25.07 6.86 -12.28
N GLU A 481 -25.97 6.09 -11.66
CA GLU A 481 -26.19 4.67 -12.02
C GLU A 481 -27.25 4.46 -13.12
N ARG A 482 -27.96 5.51 -13.57
CA ARG A 482 -29.23 5.36 -14.30
C ARG A 482 -29.14 5.01 -15.79
N GLU A 483 -28.00 5.09 -16.44
CA GLU A 483 -27.93 5.09 -17.92
C GLU A 483 -27.33 3.81 -18.55
N LEU A 484 -27.15 2.73 -17.78
CA LEU A 484 -26.71 1.41 -18.28
C LEU A 484 -27.51 0.21 -17.70
N LEU A 485 -28.56 0.46 -16.91
CA LEU A 485 -29.32 -0.55 -16.16
C LEU A 485 -29.79 -1.74 -17.03
N GLY A 486 -30.29 -1.49 -18.24
CA GLY A 486 -30.79 -2.55 -19.14
C GLY A 486 -29.70 -3.54 -19.58
N LEU A 487 -28.49 -3.05 -19.88
CA LEU A 487 -27.37 -3.90 -20.31
C LEU A 487 -26.71 -4.64 -19.14
N ALA A 488 -26.66 -3.99 -17.97
CA ALA A 488 -26.20 -4.64 -16.75
C ALA A 488 -27.16 -5.77 -16.33
N ALA A 489 -28.47 -5.53 -16.35
CA ALA A 489 -29.47 -6.56 -16.12
C ALA A 489 -29.35 -7.70 -17.16
N ALA A 490 -29.23 -7.36 -18.44
CA ALA A 490 -29.13 -8.36 -19.50
C ALA A 490 -27.90 -9.27 -19.34
N ASP A 491 -26.73 -8.72 -19.03
CA ASP A 491 -25.52 -9.53 -18.79
C ASP A 491 -25.66 -10.47 -17.58
N GLN A 492 -26.20 -9.97 -16.47
CA GLN A 492 -26.34 -10.78 -15.25
C GLN A 492 -27.39 -11.88 -15.43
N LEU A 493 -28.51 -11.58 -16.07
CA LEU A 493 -29.57 -12.54 -16.31
C LEU A 493 -29.15 -13.58 -17.35
N ASN A 494 -28.50 -13.21 -18.46
CA ASN A 494 -28.03 -14.19 -19.46
C ASN A 494 -27.10 -15.26 -18.86
N LYS A 495 -26.27 -14.88 -17.87
CA LYS A 495 -25.40 -15.79 -17.11
C LYS A 495 -26.15 -16.75 -16.18
N MET A 496 -27.45 -16.54 -15.96
CA MET A 496 -28.35 -17.43 -15.22
C MET A 496 -29.07 -18.43 -16.14
N VAL A 497 -28.58 -18.62 -17.38
CA VAL A 497 -29.04 -19.60 -18.38
C VAL A 497 -30.47 -19.30 -18.87
N HIS A 498 -30.55 -18.23 -19.65
CA HIS A 498 -31.73 -17.36 -19.65
C HIS A 498 -31.79 -16.62 -21.00
N PHE A 499 -32.79 -16.91 -21.85
CA PHE A 499 -32.98 -16.32 -23.19
C PHE A 499 -33.49 -14.86 -23.18
N LEU A 500 -32.72 -13.91 -23.72
CA LEU A 500 -33.07 -12.49 -23.67
C LEU A 500 -33.40 -11.85 -25.01
N THR A 501 -34.33 -10.89 -24.96
CA THR A 501 -34.41 -9.77 -25.91
C THR A 501 -34.25 -8.45 -25.17
N VAL A 502 -33.41 -7.55 -25.70
CA VAL A 502 -33.17 -6.19 -25.18
C VAL A 502 -33.66 -5.18 -26.22
N PHE A 503 -34.62 -4.33 -25.83
CA PHE A 503 -35.18 -3.29 -26.69
C PHE A 503 -34.51 -1.92 -26.42
N GLU A 504 -33.77 -1.42 -27.40
CA GLU A 504 -33.08 -0.12 -27.40
C GLU A 504 -33.76 0.84 -28.39
N ARG A 505 -33.93 2.10 -27.99
CA ARG A 505 -34.58 3.15 -28.80
C ARG A 505 -33.61 3.75 -29.80
N ALA A 506 -32.31 3.74 -29.52
CA ALA A 506 -31.27 4.28 -30.41
C ALA A 506 -30.92 3.32 -31.58
N ASP A 507 -30.16 3.81 -32.56
CA ASP A 507 -29.72 3.03 -33.74
C ASP A 507 -28.69 1.93 -33.40
N ARG A 508 -28.01 2.04 -32.26
CA ARG A 508 -26.98 1.13 -31.76
C ARG A 508 -27.10 0.95 -30.24
N ILE A 509 -26.69 -0.22 -29.78
CA ILE A 509 -26.70 -0.60 -28.36
C ILE A 509 -25.59 0.13 -27.60
N GLY A 510 -25.89 0.61 -26.39
CA GLY A 510 -24.88 1.06 -25.42
C GLY A 510 -25.15 2.39 -24.71
N GLY A 511 -26.31 3.04 -24.93
CA GLY A 511 -26.72 4.24 -24.20
C GLY A 511 -25.63 5.33 -24.15
N LEU A 512 -25.39 5.91 -22.96
CA LEU A 512 -24.37 6.95 -22.78
C LEU A 512 -22.96 6.48 -23.19
N MET A 513 -22.65 5.19 -23.05
CA MET A 513 -21.34 4.64 -23.45
C MET A 513 -21.17 4.58 -24.96
N MET A 514 -22.25 4.46 -25.74
CA MET A 514 -22.21 4.55 -27.20
C MET A 514 -22.26 6.01 -27.70
N TYR A 515 -23.09 6.87 -27.11
CA TYR A 515 -23.40 8.21 -27.66
C TYR A 515 -22.84 9.41 -26.88
N GLY A 516 -22.74 9.34 -25.55
CA GLY A 516 -22.39 10.49 -24.70
C GLY A 516 -20.91 10.59 -24.33
N VAL A 517 -20.21 9.46 -24.17
CA VAL A 517 -18.78 9.44 -23.86
C VAL A 517 -17.96 9.61 -25.16
N PRO A 518 -17.02 10.56 -25.27
CA PRO A 518 -16.18 10.70 -26.46
C PRO A 518 -15.30 9.47 -26.74
N ASN A 519 -15.01 9.18 -28.01
CA ASN A 519 -14.24 8.01 -28.44
C ASN A 519 -12.84 7.94 -27.78
N MET A 520 -12.21 9.09 -27.53
CA MET A 520 -10.91 9.19 -26.85
C MET A 520 -10.93 8.77 -25.35
N LYS A 521 -12.13 8.63 -24.75
CA LYS A 521 -12.32 8.17 -23.36
C LYS A 521 -12.89 6.75 -23.29
N THR A 522 -13.59 6.29 -24.32
CA THR A 522 -14.04 4.90 -24.47
C THR A 522 -14.27 4.59 -25.95
N ASP A 523 -13.49 3.66 -26.50
CA ASP A 523 -13.59 3.18 -27.87
C ASP A 523 -14.93 2.49 -28.14
N LYS A 524 -15.69 2.99 -29.13
CA LYS A 524 -17.00 2.42 -29.49
C LYS A 524 -16.89 1.06 -30.18
N VAL A 525 -15.77 0.77 -30.85
CA VAL A 525 -15.60 -0.44 -31.65
C VAL A 525 -15.02 -1.55 -30.78
N GLY A 526 -13.79 -1.38 -30.28
CA GLY A 526 -13.09 -2.42 -29.53
C GLY A 526 -13.63 -2.70 -28.13
N ILE A 527 -14.28 -1.72 -27.48
CA ILE A 527 -14.80 -1.88 -26.10
C ILE A 527 -16.33 -1.97 -26.08
N VAL A 528 -17.06 -0.98 -26.61
CA VAL A 528 -18.54 -0.97 -26.47
C VAL A 528 -19.18 -2.00 -27.41
N GLN A 529 -18.94 -1.92 -28.71
CA GLN A 529 -19.49 -2.87 -29.69
C GLN A 529 -18.95 -4.28 -29.44
N GLY A 530 -17.64 -4.44 -29.20
CA GLY A 530 -17.04 -5.73 -28.84
C GLY A 530 -17.71 -6.42 -27.64
N ARG A 531 -18.27 -5.67 -26.68
CA ARG A 531 -19.05 -6.24 -25.57
C ARG A 531 -20.48 -6.63 -25.98
N VAL A 532 -21.14 -5.86 -26.84
CA VAL A 532 -22.45 -6.19 -27.41
C VAL A 532 -22.36 -7.43 -28.30
N ASP A 533 -21.32 -7.52 -29.12
CA ASP A 533 -21.02 -8.67 -29.98
C ASP A 533 -20.78 -9.95 -29.15
N LEU A 534 -20.13 -9.82 -27.98
CA LEU A 534 -19.96 -10.92 -27.05
C LEU A 534 -21.33 -11.36 -26.48
N MET A 535 -22.13 -10.43 -25.95
CA MET A 535 -23.45 -10.74 -25.40
C MET A 535 -24.39 -11.35 -26.46
N THR A 536 -24.25 -10.93 -27.72
CA THR A 536 -25.01 -11.49 -28.86
C THR A 536 -24.61 -12.95 -29.12
N LYS A 537 -23.30 -13.27 -29.06
CA LYS A 537 -22.78 -14.66 -29.14
C LYS A 537 -23.14 -15.50 -27.92
N GLU A 538 -23.30 -14.87 -26.75
CA GLU A 538 -23.77 -15.50 -25.51
C GLU A 538 -25.30 -15.72 -25.50
N GLY A 539 -26.05 -15.32 -26.55
CA GLY A 539 -27.48 -15.61 -26.72
C GLY A 539 -28.43 -14.42 -26.57
N VAL A 540 -27.94 -13.22 -26.26
CA VAL A 540 -28.79 -12.02 -26.08
C VAL A 540 -29.21 -11.44 -27.44
N LYS A 541 -30.51 -11.43 -27.71
CA LYS A 541 -31.09 -10.75 -28.88
C LYS A 541 -31.20 -9.25 -28.61
N PHE A 542 -30.81 -8.43 -29.58
CA PHE A 542 -30.93 -6.97 -29.52
C PHE A 542 -31.91 -6.46 -30.57
N VAL A 543 -32.77 -5.52 -30.20
CA VAL A 543 -33.69 -4.82 -31.11
C VAL A 543 -33.45 -3.32 -30.97
N VAL A 544 -32.90 -2.70 -32.02
CA VAL A 544 -32.60 -1.27 -32.10
C VAL A 544 -33.74 -0.49 -32.76
N ASN A 545 -33.80 0.83 -32.52
CA ASN A 545 -34.90 1.72 -32.94
C ASN A 545 -36.28 1.31 -32.38
N ALA A 546 -36.33 0.58 -31.26
CA ALA A 546 -37.57 0.13 -30.63
C ALA A 546 -38.15 1.21 -29.71
N HIS A 547 -39.14 1.96 -30.20
CA HIS A 547 -39.85 2.99 -29.43
C HIS A 547 -40.97 2.37 -28.56
N VAL A 548 -40.59 1.54 -27.59
CA VAL A 548 -41.53 0.79 -26.73
C VAL A 548 -42.57 1.72 -26.06
N GLY A 549 -43.85 1.35 -26.17
CA GLY A 549 -44.99 2.13 -25.67
C GLY A 549 -45.39 3.34 -26.53
N SER A 550 -44.68 3.62 -27.64
CA SER A 550 -45.05 4.63 -28.64
C SER A 550 -45.21 4.04 -30.04
N ASP A 551 -44.44 3.00 -30.36
CA ASP A 551 -44.61 2.16 -31.55
C ASP A 551 -45.66 1.07 -31.30
N PRO A 552 -46.71 0.95 -32.13
CA PRO A 552 -47.70 -0.13 -32.03
C PRO A 552 -47.11 -1.55 -32.02
N LEU A 553 -45.97 -1.77 -32.70
CA LEU A 553 -45.27 -3.07 -32.74
C LEU A 553 -44.61 -3.44 -31.40
N TYR A 554 -44.44 -2.46 -30.51
CA TYR A 554 -43.81 -2.62 -29.20
C TYR A 554 -44.70 -2.01 -28.11
N SER A 555 -46.02 -2.25 -28.17
CA SER A 555 -46.94 -1.88 -27.10
C SER A 555 -46.62 -2.63 -25.79
N ILE A 556 -46.88 -2.00 -24.64
CA ILE A 556 -46.56 -2.59 -23.33
C ILE A 556 -47.46 -3.81 -23.07
N GLU A 557 -48.70 -3.75 -23.53
CA GLU A 557 -49.71 -4.80 -23.46
C GLU A 557 -49.28 -6.04 -24.26
N GLN A 558 -48.76 -5.85 -25.48
CA GLN A 558 -48.22 -6.95 -26.28
C GLN A 558 -46.93 -7.50 -25.67
N LEU A 559 -45.98 -6.66 -25.23
CA LEU A 559 -44.75 -7.15 -24.60
C LEU A 559 -45.02 -7.93 -23.30
N ARG A 560 -46.10 -7.63 -22.56
CA ARG A 560 -46.60 -8.41 -21.40
C ARG A 560 -47.38 -9.69 -21.78
N SER A 561 -47.80 -9.81 -23.03
CA SER A 561 -48.44 -11.02 -23.58
C SER A 561 -47.40 -12.00 -24.11
N ASP A 562 -46.43 -11.48 -24.85
CA ASP A 562 -45.48 -12.25 -25.66
C ASP A 562 -44.23 -12.70 -24.85
N ASN A 563 -44.14 -12.37 -23.55
CA ASN A 563 -43.00 -12.67 -22.67
C ASN A 563 -43.45 -12.90 -21.21
N ASP A 564 -42.64 -13.61 -20.42
CA ASP A 564 -43.05 -14.20 -19.13
C ASP A 564 -42.99 -13.26 -17.91
N ALA A 565 -42.26 -12.14 -18.01
CA ALA A 565 -42.26 -11.06 -17.01
C ALA A 565 -41.93 -9.71 -17.66
N VAL A 566 -41.96 -8.62 -16.88
CA VAL A 566 -41.50 -7.29 -17.33
C VAL A 566 -40.55 -6.59 -16.33
N ILE A 567 -39.33 -6.29 -16.77
CA ILE A 567 -38.32 -5.50 -16.03
C ILE A 567 -38.22 -4.08 -16.60
N LEU A 568 -38.51 -3.10 -15.74
CA LEU A 568 -38.41 -1.65 -15.93
C LEU A 568 -36.98 -1.05 -15.91
N ALA A 569 -36.22 -1.00 -17.01
CA ALA A 569 -34.89 -0.36 -17.01
C ALA A 569 -34.90 1.08 -17.57
N CYS A 570 -35.16 2.08 -16.71
CA CYS A 570 -35.33 3.48 -17.14
C CYS A 570 -34.10 4.37 -16.87
N GLY A 571 -33.67 5.16 -17.86
CA GLY A 571 -32.62 6.19 -17.77
C GLY A 571 -33.10 7.56 -18.28
N ALA A 572 -32.41 8.66 -17.94
CA ALA A 572 -32.96 10.02 -18.10
C ALA A 572 -31.98 11.04 -18.72
N THR A 573 -31.88 11.02 -20.05
CA THR A 573 -30.82 11.68 -20.83
C THR A 573 -31.00 13.21 -21.07
N LYS A 574 -31.51 13.97 -20.09
CA LYS A 574 -31.69 15.45 -20.23
C LYS A 574 -30.60 16.24 -19.47
N PRO A 575 -29.70 16.96 -20.17
CA PRO A 575 -28.75 17.87 -19.52
C PRO A 575 -29.47 19.08 -18.90
N ARG A 576 -28.83 19.72 -17.92
CA ARG A 576 -29.42 20.82 -17.12
C ARG A 576 -29.68 22.06 -17.98
N HIS A 577 -30.95 22.36 -18.28
CA HIS A 577 -31.35 23.59 -18.94
C HIS A 577 -31.16 24.81 -18.00
N GLY A 578 -30.75 25.96 -18.55
CA GLY A 578 -30.76 27.25 -17.85
C GLY A 578 -29.43 27.77 -17.27
N CYS A 579 -28.30 27.08 -17.50
CA CYS A 579 -26.99 27.55 -17.05
C CYS A 579 -26.47 28.69 -17.96
N THR A 580 -26.36 29.91 -17.43
CA THR A 580 -25.91 31.10 -18.19
C THR A 580 -24.40 31.20 -18.38
N ASN A 581 -23.60 30.50 -17.56
CA ASN A 581 -22.18 30.32 -17.79
C ASN A 581 -21.70 28.99 -17.18
N LEU A 582 -21.03 28.15 -17.97
CA LEU A 582 -20.62 26.80 -17.60
C LEU A 582 -19.11 26.67 -17.76
N VAL A 583 -18.37 26.64 -16.64
CA VAL A 583 -16.91 26.44 -16.65
C VAL A 583 -16.60 24.98 -16.30
N ASN A 584 -15.90 24.30 -17.20
CA ASN A 584 -15.39 22.94 -17.05
C ASN A 584 -13.92 22.94 -17.51
N LEU A 585 -13.02 22.30 -16.77
CA LEU A 585 -11.57 22.41 -17.01
C LEU A 585 -10.88 21.04 -17.10
N GLU A 586 -10.20 20.83 -18.23
CA GLU A 586 -9.18 19.78 -18.46
C GLU A 586 -7.83 20.45 -18.79
N LEU A 587 -6.74 19.68 -18.80
CA LEU A 587 -5.37 20.20 -18.95
C LEU A 587 -4.63 19.57 -20.15
N LEU A 588 -4.15 20.43 -21.07
CA LEU A 588 -3.36 20.09 -22.26
C LEU A 588 -2.25 21.16 -22.49
N PRO A 589 -1.15 20.83 -23.20
CA PRO A 589 -0.04 21.76 -23.46
C PRO A 589 -0.28 22.70 -24.66
N GLU A 590 0.54 23.75 -24.76
CA GLU A 590 0.41 24.83 -25.76
C GLU A 590 1.05 24.47 -27.13
N PRO A 591 0.36 24.71 -28.27
CA PRO A 591 0.83 24.29 -29.59
C PRO A 591 1.65 25.35 -30.34
N PRO A 592 2.54 24.94 -31.28
CA PRO A 592 3.26 25.86 -32.17
C PRO A 592 2.34 26.51 -33.21
N ILE A 593 2.71 27.72 -33.66
CA ILE A 593 1.84 28.66 -34.41
C ILE A 593 1.32 28.13 -35.76
N LYS A 594 2.01 27.15 -36.40
CA LYS A 594 1.48 26.42 -37.57
C LYS A 594 1.82 24.94 -37.51
N ARG A 595 0.92 24.12 -38.07
CA ARG A 595 0.92 22.64 -38.01
C ARG A 595 1.41 22.03 -39.33
N ALA A 596 2.35 21.07 -39.25
CA ALA A 596 2.73 20.21 -40.38
C ALA A 596 1.64 19.19 -40.72
N ARG A 597 1.58 18.70 -41.97
CA ARG A 597 0.47 17.86 -42.46
C ARG A 597 0.59 16.38 -42.07
N ASP A 598 1.79 15.92 -41.79
CA ASP A 598 2.20 14.51 -41.86
C ASP A 598 2.83 13.98 -40.57
N ASN A 599 3.14 14.83 -39.57
CA ASN A 599 3.68 14.36 -38.29
C ASN A 599 2.60 14.13 -37.20
N PRO A 600 2.43 12.89 -36.69
CA PRO A 600 1.63 12.60 -35.50
C PRO A 600 2.37 12.92 -34.18
N TRP A 601 2.18 14.14 -33.67
CA TRP A 601 2.63 14.63 -32.34
C TRP A 601 4.15 14.90 -32.23
N PRO A 602 4.65 15.62 -31.19
CA PRO A 602 4.93 14.99 -29.89
C PRO A 602 4.90 15.90 -28.60
N GLN A 603 5.00 15.25 -27.43
CA GLN A 603 5.71 15.67 -26.19
C GLN A 603 5.37 16.98 -25.40
N TRP A 604 4.68 16.78 -24.24
CA TRP A 604 4.78 17.48 -22.92
C TRP A 604 4.48 19.01 -22.81
N PRO A 605 4.20 19.54 -21.59
CA PRO A 605 4.09 18.90 -20.27
C PRO A 605 2.70 18.98 -19.58
N LYS A 606 2.55 18.27 -18.44
CA LYS A 606 1.45 18.44 -17.46
C LYS A 606 1.91 19.27 -16.25
N ILE A 607 1.00 20.03 -15.64
CA ILE A 607 1.22 20.72 -14.35
C ILE A 607 -0.06 20.58 -13.50
N PHE A 608 0.07 20.19 -12.22
CA PHE A 608 -0.99 20.45 -11.23
C PHE A 608 -0.81 21.87 -10.70
N ARG A 609 -1.84 22.71 -10.80
CA ARG A 609 -1.88 24.03 -10.16
C ARG A 609 -2.86 24.02 -8.99
N VAL A 610 -2.59 24.88 -8.00
CA VAL A 610 -3.63 25.39 -7.10
C VAL A 610 -4.60 26.20 -7.97
N ASP A 611 -5.91 26.01 -7.77
CA ASP A 611 -6.92 26.74 -8.55
C ASP A 611 -6.83 28.26 -8.33
N TYR A 612 -7.23 29.03 -9.35
CA TYR A 612 -7.27 30.49 -9.33
C TYR A 612 -8.08 31.03 -8.13
N GLY A 613 -9.21 30.39 -7.76
CA GLY A 613 -10.01 30.76 -6.59
C GLY A 613 -9.31 30.56 -5.24
N HIS A 614 -8.19 29.84 -5.20
CA HIS A 614 -7.30 29.75 -4.03
C HIS A 614 -6.02 30.61 -4.17
N GLN A 615 -5.70 31.13 -5.36
CA GLN A 615 -4.59 32.07 -5.57
C GLN A 615 -5.01 33.54 -5.48
N GLU A 616 -6.29 33.89 -5.68
CA GLU A 616 -6.82 35.22 -5.30
C GLU A 616 -6.81 35.47 -3.78
N ALA A 617 -6.58 34.44 -2.96
CA ALA A 617 -6.27 34.61 -1.55
C ALA A 617 -4.80 35.04 -1.26
N ALA A 618 -3.90 35.05 -2.26
CA ALA A 618 -2.46 34.96 -1.99
C ALA A 618 -1.45 35.71 -2.91
N SER A 619 -1.81 36.83 -3.57
CA SER A 619 -0.88 37.98 -3.79
C SER A 619 -1.58 39.17 -4.46
N LYS A 620 -1.52 40.42 -3.99
CA LYS A 620 -0.88 41.05 -2.81
C LYS A 620 -1.97 41.94 -2.14
N GLY A 621 -2.09 42.08 -0.82
CA GLY A 621 -1.26 41.61 0.28
C GLY A 621 -1.95 41.86 1.64
N ARG A 622 -1.19 42.11 2.71
CA ARG A 622 -1.71 42.13 4.09
C ARG A 622 -2.54 43.39 4.46
N GLY A 623 -3.87 43.26 4.40
CA GLY A 623 -4.83 43.85 5.35
C GLY A 623 -4.86 45.37 5.56
N ILE A 624 -5.16 45.77 6.82
CA ILE A 624 -5.38 47.13 7.36
C ILE A 624 -6.84 47.68 7.26
N SER A 625 -7.45 47.80 8.45
CA SER A 625 -8.41 48.81 8.95
C SER A 625 -9.65 49.23 8.14
N VAL A 626 -10.79 49.08 8.82
CA VAL A 626 -11.95 49.99 8.86
C VAL A 626 -11.64 51.45 8.50
N LYS A 627 -12.48 52.08 7.64
CA LYS A 627 -13.01 53.45 7.86
C LYS A 627 -14.22 53.84 6.97
N THR A 628 -15.34 54.09 7.65
CA THR A 628 -16.31 55.19 7.46
C THR A 628 -16.75 55.69 6.07
N ALA A 629 -18.05 55.55 5.85
CA ALA A 629 -19.00 56.60 5.45
C ALA A 629 -19.21 56.98 3.96
N GLU A 630 -20.47 57.37 3.70
CA GLU A 630 -21.01 58.15 2.57
C GLU A 630 -20.70 57.71 1.13
N GLU A 631 -21.66 57.04 0.47
CA GLU A 631 -22.59 57.73 -0.46
C GLU A 631 -23.77 56.86 -0.98
N ALA A 632 -24.99 57.37 -0.74
CA ALA A 632 -26.16 57.45 -1.64
C ALA A 632 -26.73 56.17 -2.36
N LYS A 633 -27.89 55.59 -1.99
CA LYS A 633 -29.32 56.06 -1.95
C LYS A 633 -30.20 55.51 -3.12
N GLN A 634 -31.16 54.59 -2.86
CA GLN A 634 -32.63 54.77 -3.06
C GLN A 634 -33.52 53.47 -2.97
N LYS A 635 -34.57 53.53 -2.11
CA LYS A 635 -35.98 52.98 -2.19
C LYS A 635 -36.27 51.48 -2.50
N LEU A 636 -36.85 50.62 -1.62
CA LEU A 636 -38.26 50.52 -1.06
C LEU A 636 -39.39 50.20 -2.09
N PRO A 637 -40.54 49.53 -1.76
CA PRO A 637 -40.93 48.60 -0.64
C PRO A 637 -42.01 47.47 -0.99
N ILE A 638 -42.74 46.90 0.04
CA ILE A 638 -44.12 46.26 0.03
C ILE A 638 -44.27 44.78 -0.49
N GLU A 639 -45.10 43.82 -0.01
CA GLU A 639 -45.95 43.54 1.21
C GLU A 639 -46.41 42.03 1.33
N ALA A 640 -47.32 41.62 2.26
CA ALA A 640 -47.80 40.21 2.48
C ALA A 640 -49.21 40.04 3.15
N THR A 641 -49.89 38.85 3.08
CA THR A 641 -51.13 38.49 3.88
C THR A 641 -51.48 36.96 3.97
N LYS A 642 -52.67 36.51 4.49
CA LYS A 642 -52.82 35.32 5.39
C LYS A 642 -54.18 34.49 5.40
N ALA A 643 -54.12 33.18 5.77
CA ALA A 643 -55.14 32.33 6.51
C ALA A 643 -56.38 31.66 5.78
N PRO A 644 -57.31 30.86 6.44
CA PRO A 644 -57.15 29.47 6.96
C PRO A 644 -58.37 28.46 6.78
N ASN A 645 -58.36 27.30 7.50
CA ASN A 645 -59.46 26.33 7.87
C ASN A 645 -59.82 25.13 6.93
N SER A 646 -60.45 23.97 7.33
CA SER A 646 -60.58 23.22 8.63
C SER A 646 -61.33 21.84 8.55
N ASN A 647 -61.01 20.88 9.45
CA ASN A 647 -61.83 19.77 10.05
C ASN A 647 -62.17 18.41 9.35
N SER A 648 -62.46 17.39 10.20
CA SER A 648 -62.67 15.92 9.99
C SER A 648 -61.39 15.03 10.07
N VAL A 649 -61.27 13.83 10.70
CA VAL A 649 -62.14 12.82 11.40
C VAL A 649 -62.92 11.86 10.48
N LYS A 650 -62.89 10.51 10.56
CA LYS A 650 -62.34 9.43 11.47
C LYS A 650 -61.81 8.26 10.57
N THR A 651 -61.33 7.03 10.91
CA THR A 651 -61.32 6.05 12.04
C THR A 651 -60.02 5.19 12.00
N GLN A 652 -59.74 4.33 12.99
CA GLN A 652 -58.52 3.50 13.11
C GLN A 652 -58.64 2.05 12.59
N VAL A 653 -57.61 1.60 11.87
CA VAL A 653 -56.88 0.34 12.14
C VAL A 653 -55.39 0.70 12.09
N GLU A 654 -54.56 0.14 12.96
CA GLU A 654 -53.20 0.65 13.19
C GLU A 654 -52.14 0.10 12.23
N PHE A 655 -51.54 1.00 11.46
CA PHE A 655 -50.08 1.05 11.27
C PHE A 655 -49.63 2.52 11.44
N ALA A 656 -48.46 2.73 12.05
CA ALA A 656 -48.12 4.00 12.66
C ALA A 656 -47.94 5.17 11.66
N HIS A 657 -48.49 6.33 12.02
CA HIS A 657 -48.28 7.59 11.33
C HIS A 657 -46.85 8.13 11.54
N CYS A 658 -46.27 8.71 10.48
CA CYS A 658 -45.98 10.15 10.47
C CYS A 658 -45.85 10.66 9.02
N GLY A 659 -46.36 11.87 8.74
CA GLY A 659 -46.24 12.46 7.39
C GLY A 659 -46.56 13.96 7.34
N ARG A 660 -45.73 14.69 6.58
CA ARG A 660 -45.83 16.06 6.01
C ARG A 660 -44.47 16.35 5.36
N LEU A 661 -44.29 17.19 4.34
CA LEU A 661 -45.15 18.21 3.72
C LEU A 661 -45.76 17.78 2.36
N VAL A 662 -46.55 18.67 1.75
CA VAL A 662 -47.34 18.48 0.52
C VAL A 662 -47.14 19.67 -0.44
N MET A 663 -47.12 19.39 -1.76
CA MET A 663 -47.26 20.24 -2.99
C MET A 663 -47.13 21.79 -2.90
N LEU A 664 -46.50 22.49 -3.86
CA LEU A 664 -46.82 22.60 -5.31
C LEU A 664 -45.57 23.12 -6.08
N ALA A 665 -45.43 23.11 -7.43
CA ALA A 665 -46.41 22.95 -8.50
C ALA A 665 -45.83 22.42 -9.85
N LYS A 666 -46.72 21.82 -10.67
CA LYS A 666 -46.78 21.88 -12.16
C LYS A 666 -45.74 21.18 -13.07
N ARG A 667 -46.22 20.04 -13.64
CA ARG A 667 -46.25 19.63 -15.08
C ARG A 667 -45.08 18.83 -15.71
N PHE A 668 -45.39 17.58 -16.09
CA PHE A 668 -45.25 16.86 -17.40
C PHE A 668 -44.01 17.10 -18.30
N VAL A 669 -43.51 16.15 -19.12
CA VAL A 669 -44.01 14.88 -19.71
C VAL A 669 -42.95 13.75 -19.58
N LEU A 670 -43.31 12.49 -19.91
CA LEU A 670 -42.44 11.30 -20.04
C LEU A 670 -41.19 11.50 -20.95
N ASP A 671 -40.18 10.63 -20.80
CA ASP A 671 -39.79 9.66 -21.87
C ASP A 671 -38.64 8.70 -21.47
N VAL A 672 -38.52 7.61 -22.25
CA VAL A 672 -37.45 6.59 -22.33
C VAL A 672 -37.41 5.48 -21.26
N VAL A 673 -37.52 4.22 -21.74
CA VAL A 673 -37.43 2.97 -20.97
C VAL A 673 -36.82 1.86 -21.84
N THR A 674 -36.01 0.98 -21.25
CA THR A 674 -35.44 -0.26 -21.84
C THR A 674 -36.05 -1.49 -21.14
N PHE A 675 -36.21 -2.61 -21.87
CA PHE A 675 -37.02 -3.76 -21.46
C PHE A 675 -36.28 -5.10 -21.72
N VAL A 676 -36.30 -6.03 -20.74
CA VAL A 676 -35.45 -7.25 -20.64
C VAL A 676 -36.13 -8.30 -19.69
N PHE A 677 -36.47 -9.53 -20.08
CA PHE A 677 -37.52 -10.34 -19.37
C PHE A 677 -37.19 -11.81 -19.02
N PHE A 678 -37.80 -12.39 -17.96
CA PHE A 678 -37.64 -13.81 -17.54
C PHE A 678 -38.77 -14.50 -16.77
N GLU A 679 -38.79 -15.83 -16.83
CA GLU A 679 -39.70 -16.72 -16.10
C GLU A 679 -39.18 -17.11 -14.69
N THR A 680 -40.08 -17.03 -13.69
CA THR A 680 -39.98 -17.51 -12.28
C THR A 680 -38.84 -17.01 -11.35
N LEU A 681 -39.27 -16.20 -10.35
CA LEU A 681 -39.00 -16.32 -8.89
C LEU A 681 -37.59 -16.80 -8.41
N ASN A 682 -36.86 -16.11 -7.53
CA ASN A 682 -37.27 -15.08 -6.56
C ASN A 682 -36.03 -14.39 -5.94
N PHE A 683 -35.88 -13.06 -6.03
CA PHE A 683 -34.87 -12.33 -5.25
C PHE A 683 -35.26 -10.86 -5.02
N ALA A 684 -35.16 -10.39 -3.77
CA ALA A 684 -35.54 -9.04 -3.39
C ALA A 684 -34.32 -8.12 -3.24
N HIS A 685 -34.25 -7.06 -4.05
CA HIS A 685 -34.42 -5.69 -3.55
C HIS A 685 -34.43 -4.65 -4.70
N ARG A 686 -35.54 -3.90 -4.79
CA ARG A 686 -35.69 -2.64 -5.55
C ARG A 686 -35.49 -2.67 -7.08
N VAL A 687 -35.78 -3.80 -7.73
CA VAL A 687 -36.26 -3.79 -9.12
C VAL A 687 -37.80 -3.83 -9.10
N GLY A 688 -38.45 -2.99 -9.92
CA GLY A 688 -39.90 -3.03 -10.11
C GLY A 688 -40.30 -4.16 -11.06
N ILE A 689 -40.60 -5.33 -10.51
CA ILE A 689 -41.11 -6.49 -11.27
C ILE A 689 -42.64 -6.43 -11.26
N VAL A 690 -43.25 -6.40 -12.45
CA VAL A 690 -44.71 -6.52 -12.60
C VAL A 690 -45.02 -7.92 -13.12
N GLY A 691 -45.50 -8.80 -12.24
CA GLY A 691 -45.98 -10.12 -12.61
C GLY A 691 -47.34 -10.10 -13.34
N LYS A 692 -47.86 -11.31 -13.56
CA LYS A 692 -49.30 -11.55 -13.74
C LYS A 692 -49.96 -11.71 -12.37
#